data_AF-A0A849W7N0-F1
#
_entry.id   AF-A0A849W7N0-F1
#
_cell.length_a   1.000
_cell.length_b   1.000
_cell.length_c   1.000
_cell.angle_alpha   90.00
_cell.angle_beta   90.00
_cell.angle_gamma   90.00
#
_symmetry.space_group_name_H-M   'P 1'
#
loop_
_entity.id
_entity.type
_entity.pdbx_description
1 polymer ?
#
loop_
_entity_poly.entity_id
_entity_poly.type
_entity_poly.pdbx_seq_one_letter_code
_entity_poly.pdbx_strand_id
1 'polypeptide(L)'
;MEEKEIVSEEKKESQQKTDPESLSGQEKQASTITLNKIQYTILSEEEAREALLQGKVLQGVYAKKLALGKATYSQKVVIKDSFIGCLDFSGAVFQELLQIEGTTIEKELQIDETVNFQNIVSWNECVFQKNVVLKNALFPAIVSFNRSQFMDLLTLSHCHFQKDTNLSRNVCKRLTIKSSRFENTLSLMSTELEGESIIQESHFQQGLYAKKLKSLQHLEISQCFFHGETSFEEITPMERVDLEKNTFSSIVRWNRSVFGNKLVIKNCVFEKMVTWSNSQFKNHASFPSTRFESQVCFDGSVFEDLAFFKDAYASELSMRGIVFKEAVDFEKLRVGGEWLCQSTTFEKSVSFMYMETEGKGRVSFNARFCGHVDFYRAVLRGSTWFLGSHFQEASFANATFEGPVYFSFDRYTLRERNRRKKGGPKEQSLTFIALFHGVVNFTNALFYRKAVFENVFFEKFANFENACFAEEINFQNSHFLAGASFKGSFCSQELNFTKAVFDDYVNFDLANINRRLNLTDAAFDKGISFYHAVIDVVVVERDQIENRLVYEGLLKEQKYKRHYMRVKEEYLILKESFHQRGKFDEEDWAYYQYRVNDRKSLTEKALRSLLGKPILAVQDDVPEEEKECDSLLVEQEEKKCKKSEKAMESLQRKKENLLKELEKQDSNKPKDRIEEQLKGLEENILEEQNSLEEQQRELLEAKNIVALNSSRLSKLHESREKPFSKKASLSCLGKNVLWKLVDWGTGYGVRPFRIGLLSLAVILLFAFVYYSSGVSFPYSDPSIVKPSQAKLFVDWVYFSAMAFAASSPEGDIFYNDVIKFAVMSEALVGLFLMALFVGCYTRKIMR
;
A
#
# COMPACT_ATOMS: atom_id res chain seq x y z
N MET A 1 -61.12 8.49 50.17
CA MET A 1 -61.83 7.36 49.55
C MET A 1 -61.09 6.12 49.99
N GLU A 2 -61.74 5.37 50.89
CA GLU A 2 -61.41 4.01 51.33
C GLU A 2 -61.37 3.07 50.10
N GLU A 3 -60.74 1.89 50.08
CA GLU A 3 -60.78 0.72 50.98
C GLU A 3 -59.41 -0.01 50.84
N LYS A 4 -58.67 -0.42 51.89
CA LYS A 4 -58.86 -1.52 52.87
C LYS A 4 -59.15 -2.89 52.26
N GLU A 5 -58.35 -3.88 52.64
CA GLU A 5 -58.69 -5.21 53.23
C GLU A 5 -57.38 -6.04 53.30
N ILE A 6 -57.04 -6.91 54.26
CA ILE A 6 -57.61 -7.38 55.53
C ILE A 6 -56.45 -8.00 56.35
N VAL A 7 -56.62 -7.96 57.67
CA VAL A 7 -55.79 -8.50 58.76
C VAL A 7 -56.34 -9.85 59.24
N SER A 8 -55.50 -10.75 59.76
CA SER A 8 -55.85 -11.64 60.88
C SER A 8 -54.55 -12.21 61.47
N GLU A 9 -54.08 -11.76 62.63
CA GLU A 9 -54.49 -12.14 64.00
C GLU A 9 -54.22 -13.62 64.34
N GLU A 10 -53.37 -13.86 65.36
CA GLU A 10 -53.80 -14.57 66.56
C GLU A 10 -52.88 -14.29 67.77
N LYS A 11 -53.52 -13.89 68.87
CA LYS A 11 -53.00 -13.70 70.23
C LYS A 11 -53.16 -15.00 71.03
N LYS A 12 -52.35 -15.16 72.09
CA LYS A 12 -52.78 -15.50 73.48
C LYS A 12 -51.53 -15.43 74.39
N GLU A 13 -51.50 -14.51 75.37
CA GLU A 13 -51.94 -14.68 76.78
C GLU A 13 -51.13 -15.79 77.50
N SER A 14 -50.53 -15.59 78.68
CA SER A 14 -51.11 -15.02 79.90
C SER A 14 -50.06 -14.71 80.99
N GLN A 15 -50.45 -13.82 81.89
CA GLN A 15 -49.79 -13.33 83.12
C GLN A 15 -49.68 -14.39 84.24
N GLN A 16 -48.67 -14.30 85.13
CA GLN A 16 -48.82 -13.97 86.58
C GLN A 16 -47.54 -14.18 87.44
N LYS A 17 -47.22 -13.10 88.19
CA LYS A 17 -46.76 -12.98 89.61
C LYS A 17 -45.72 -13.95 90.21
N THR A 18 -44.60 -13.43 90.75
CA THR A 18 -44.38 -13.04 92.17
C THR A 18 -42.92 -12.60 92.43
N ASP A 19 -42.75 -11.51 93.17
CA ASP A 19 -41.50 -10.88 93.70
C ASP A 19 -40.80 -11.75 94.80
N PRO A 20 -39.73 -11.28 95.50
CA PRO A 20 -38.45 -10.69 95.09
C PRO A 20 -37.23 -11.33 95.83
N GLU A 21 -35.99 -11.09 95.39
CA GLU A 21 -34.87 -10.59 96.22
C GLU A 21 -33.47 -10.81 95.59
N SER A 22 -32.65 -9.77 95.76
CA SER A 22 -31.17 -9.76 95.80
C SER A 22 -30.35 -9.46 94.53
N LEU A 23 -29.81 -8.23 94.56
CA LEU A 23 -28.42 -7.84 94.31
C LEU A 23 -27.85 -7.80 92.87
N SER A 24 -27.54 -6.55 92.51
CA SER A 24 -26.33 -6.08 91.79
C SER A 24 -26.29 -6.15 90.27
N GLY A 25 -26.02 -4.99 89.66
CA GLY A 25 -25.67 -4.85 88.24
C GLY A 25 -26.50 -3.78 87.54
N GLN A 26 -26.10 -2.50 87.63
CA GLN A 26 -26.58 -1.50 86.68
C GLN A 26 -25.93 -1.79 85.31
N GLU A 27 -26.64 -2.50 84.44
CA GLU A 27 -26.31 -2.63 83.03
C GLU A 27 -26.47 -1.26 82.33
N LYS A 28 -25.38 -0.71 81.80
CA LYS A 28 -25.41 0.40 80.85
C LYS A 28 -26.08 -0.10 79.56
N GLN A 29 -27.27 0.44 79.26
CA GLN A 29 -27.92 0.26 77.95
C GLN A 29 -26.96 0.72 76.84
N ALA A 30 -26.55 -0.20 75.96
CA ALA A 30 -25.79 0.12 74.76
C ALA A 30 -26.66 0.97 73.83
N SER A 31 -26.28 2.22 73.59
CA SER A 31 -26.97 3.10 72.67
C SER A 31 -26.75 2.62 71.22
N THR A 32 -27.83 2.38 70.49
CA THR A 32 -27.79 1.93 69.09
C THR A 32 -28.23 3.03 68.13
N ILE A 33 -27.58 3.16 66.96
CA ILE A 33 -27.96 4.07 65.88
C ILE A 33 -28.33 3.27 64.62
N THR A 34 -29.32 3.74 63.86
CA THR A 34 -29.67 3.12 62.56
C THR A 34 -29.19 4.02 61.43
N LEU A 35 -28.28 3.53 60.59
CA LEU A 35 -27.78 4.22 59.40
C LEU A 35 -27.92 3.28 58.21
N ASN A 36 -28.41 3.80 57.07
CA ASN A 36 -28.59 3.01 55.84
C ASN A 36 -29.34 1.67 56.03
N LYS A 37 -30.35 1.64 56.92
CA LYS A 37 -31.14 0.43 57.30
C LYS A 37 -30.37 -0.65 58.06
N ILE A 38 -29.18 -0.35 58.58
CA ILE A 38 -28.36 -1.23 59.42
C ILE A 38 -28.29 -0.62 60.83
N GLN A 39 -28.44 -1.46 61.87
CA GLN A 39 -28.29 -1.05 63.26
C GLN A 39 -26.83 -1.22 63.71
N TYR A 40 -26.28 -0.18 64.33
CA TYR A 40 -24.92 -0.14 64.85
C TYR A 40 -24.92 0.17 66.34
N THR A 41 -23.98 -0.40 67.09
CA THR A 41 -23.71 -0.05 68.49
C THR A 41 -22.80 1.18 68.56
N ILE A 42 -23.19 2.21 69.30
CA ILE A 42 -22.38 3.42 69.44
C ILE A 42 -21.27 3.13 70.46
N LEU A 43 -20.00 3.26 70.04
CA LEU A 43 -18.85 3.27 70.94
C LEU A 43 -18.21 4.66 71.00
N SER A 44 -17.69 5.02 72.18
CA SER A 44 -16.81 6.18 72.31
C SER A 44 -15.42 5.91 71.71
N GLU A 45 -14.69 6.98 71.36
CA GLU A 45 -13.37 6.90 70.74
C GLU A 45 -12.35 6.15 71.63
N GLU A 46 -12.39 6.41 72.95
CA GLU A 46 -11.48 5.78 73.92
C GLU A 46 -11.75 4.27 74.07
N GLU A 47 -13.03 3.88 74.19
CA GLU A 47 -13.43 2.47 74.32
C GLU A 47 -13.06 1.66 73.06
N ALA A 48 -13.28 2.23 71.87
CA ALA A 48 -12.93 1.58 70.62
C ALA A 48 -11.41 1.40 70.49
N ARG A 49 -10.62 2.41 70.86
CA ARG A 49 -9.16 2.33 70.82
C ARG A 49 -8.60 1.32 71.81
N GLU A 50 -9.09 1.30 73.05
CA GLU A 50 -8.66 0.32 74.06
C GLU A 50 -9.02 -1.12 73.66
N ALA A 51 -10.20 -1.33 73.08
CA ALA A 51 -10.59 -2.64 72.57
C ALA A 51 -9.61 -3.15 71.50
N LEU A 52 -9.19 -2.28 70.57
CA LEU A 52 -8.22 -2.62 69.54
C LEU A 52 -6.81 -2.84 70.09
N LEU A 53 -6.36 -2.08 71.09
CA LEU A 53 -5.08 -2.32 71.78
C LEU A 53 -5.04 -3.68 72.49
N GLN A 54 -6.19 -4.15 72.98
CA GLN A 54 -6.35 -5.48 73.58
C GLN A 54 -6.52 -6.60 72.52
N GLY A 55 -6.55 -6.27 71.23
CA GLY A 55 -6.75 -7.24 70.13
C GLY A 55 -8.19 -7.75 69.99
N LYS A 56 -9.19 -7.05 70.56
CA LYS A 56 -10.61 -7.39 70.37
C LYS A 56 -11.09 -6.95 68.99
N VAL A 57 -12.01 -7.71 68.43
CA VAL A 57 -12.64 -7.41 67.13
C VAL A 57 -13.76 -6.39 67.35
N LEU A 58 -13.73 -5.28 66.62
CA LEU A 58 -14.85 -4.35 66.56
C LEU A 58 -15.80 -4.79 65.45
N GLN A 59 -17.05 -5.13 65.78
CA GLN A 59 -18.04 -5.56 64.80
C GLN A 59 -19.38 -4.84 65.01
N GLY A 60 -19.98 -4.32 63.93
CA GLY A 60 -21.29 -3.67 63.99
C GLY A 60 -21.28 -2.32 64.72
N VAL A 61 -20.15 -1.62 64.72
CA VAL A 61 -19.93 -0.43 65.57
C VAL A 61 -20.13 0.87 64.77
N TYR A 62 -20.71 1.88 65.41
CA TYR A 62 -20.68 3.27 64.96
C TYR A 62 -19.70 4.08 65.81
N ALA A 63 -18.68 4.64 65.16
CA ALA A 63 -17.70 5.54 65.78
C ALA A 63 -17.61 6.86 65.02
N LYS A 64 -17.96 7.98 65.66
CA LYS A 64 -17.92 9.32 65.04
C LYS A 64 -16.49 9.73 64.64
N LYS A 65 -15.50 9.37 65.46
CA LYS A 65 -14.08 9.57 65.21
C LYS A 65 -13.32 8.39 65.84
N LEU A 66 -12.35 7.87 65.12
CA LEU A 66 -11.44 6.81 65.56
C LEU A 66 -10.00 7.23 65.22
N ALA A 67 -9.33 7.89 66.16
CA ALA A 67 -7.91 8.20 66.03
C ALA A 67 -7.06 7.08 66.60
N LEU A 68 -6.39 6.35 65.70
CA LEU A 68 -5.46 5.28 66.02
C LEU A 68 -4.00 5.76 66.11
N GLY A 69 -3.76 7.03 65.79
CA GLY A 69 -2.44 7.65 65.76
C GLY A 69 -1.66 7.64 67.08
N LYS A 70 -0.34 7.84 66.96
CA LYS A 70 0.63 7.93 68.08
C LYS A 70 0.63 6.73 69.04
N ALA A 71 0.25 5.55 68.57
CA ALA A 71 0.19 4.32 69.35
C ALA A 71 0.80 3.13 68.59
N THR A 72 1.28 2.14 69.34
CA THR A 72 1.82 0.88 68.79
C THR A 72 0.82 -0.25 69.04
N TYR A 73 0.37 -0.88 67.96
CA TYR A 73 -0.51 -2.04 68.00
C TYR A 73 0.32 -3.30 67.77
N SER A 74 0.57 -4.04 68.85
CA SER A 74 1.29 -5.31 68.86
C SER A 74 0.37 -6.54 68.65
N GLN A 75 -0.94 -6.34 68.69
CA GLN A 75 -1.96 -7.35 68.38
C GLN A 75 -2.63 -7.05 67.04
N LYS A 76 -3.34 -8.04 66.47
CA LYS A 76 -4.15 -7.87 65.26
C LYS A 76 -5.26 -6.83 65.48
N VAL A 77 -5.45 -5.93 64.51
CA VAL A 77 -6.47 -4.88 64.53
C VAL A 77 -7.54 -5.25 63.51
N VAL A 78 -8.74 -5.62 63.98
CA VAL A 78 -9.82 -6.11 63.12
C VAL A 78 -11.11 -5.31 63.35
N ILE A 79 -11.62 -4.70 62.29
CA ILE A 79 -12.87 -3.93 62.25
C ILE A 79 -13.77 -4.53 61.18
N LYS A 80 -15.01 -4.89 61.53
CA LYS A 80 -15.97 -5.54 60.62
C LYS A 80 -17.33 -4.85 60.64
N ASP A 81 -17.99 -4.77 59.49
CA ASP A 81 -19.39 -4.39 59.35
C ASP A 81 -19.75 -3.10 60.12
N SER A 82 -18.86 -2.11 60.10
CA SER A 82 -18.94 -0.92 60.97
C SER A 82 -19.12 0.37 60.17
N PHE A 83 -19.45 1.46 60.86
CA PHE A 83 -19.53 2.81 60.28
C PHE A 83 -18.61 3.76 61.05
N ILE A 84 -17.59 4.29 60.36
CA ILE A 84 -16.59 5.17 60.96
C ILE A 84 -16.69 6.56 60.30
N GLY A 85 -16.93 7.58 61.12
CA GLY A 85 -16.98 8.96 60.65
C GLY A 85 -15.62 9.44 60.16
N CYS A 86 -14.63 9.50 61.05
CA CYS A 86 -13.26 9.93 60.76
C CYS A 86 -12.27 8.89 61.25
N LEU A 87 -11.43 8.35 60.35
CA LEU A 87 -10.38 7.38 60.66
C LEU A 87 -9.02 8.03 60.48
N ASP A 88 -8.21 8.08 61.55
CA ASP A 88 -6.91 8.75 61.55
C ASP A 88 -5.81 7.77 62.02
N PHE A 89 -4.78 7.60 61.18
CA PHE A 89 -3.64 6.72 61.42
C PHE A 89 -2.35 7.47 61.76
N SER A 90 -2.33 8.80 61.79
CA SER A 90 -1.10 9.60 61.87
C SER A 90 -0.19 9.21 63.04
N GLY A 91 1.03 8.74 62.74
CA GLY A 91 2.00 8.28 63.74
C GLY A 91 1.70 6.92 64.37
N ALA A 92 0.78 6.11 63.82
CA ALA A 92 0.50 4.76 64.30
C ALA A 92 1.52 3.74 63.78
N VAL A 93 1.83 2.73 64.61
CA VAL A 93 2.68 1.59 64.23
C VAL A 93 1.89 0.30 64.40
N PHE A 94 1.69 -0.44 63.31
CA PHE A 94 1.03 -1.75 63.31
C PHE A 94 2.07 -2.85 63.12
N GLN A 95 2.32 -3.64 64.16
CA GLN A 95 3.26 -4.76 64.10
C GLN A 95 2.62 -6.03 63.49
N GLU A 96 1.30 -6.16 63.63
CA GLU A 96 0.49 -7.28 63.15
C GLU A 96 -0.57 -6.85 62.12
N LEU A 97 -1.38 -7.80 61.64
CA LEU A 97 -2.43 -7.62 60.64
C LEU A 97 -3.38 -6.45 60.98
N LEU A 98 -3.61 -5.56 60.00
CA LEU A 98 -4.72 -4.60 59.98
C LEU A 98 -5.78 -5.06 58.98
N GLN A 99 -6.97 -5.39 59.49
CA GLN A 99 -8.10 -5.85 58.67
C GLN A 99 -9.35 -5.02 58.95
N ILE A 100 -9.81 -4.31 57.92
CA ILE A 100 -11.10 -3.62 57.89
C ILE A 100 -11.94 -4.26 56.80
N GLU A 101 -13.13 -4.73 57.16
CA GLU A 101 -14.03 -5.49 56.29
C GLU A 101 -15.46 -4.94 56.39
N GLY A 102 -16.19 -4.85 55.27
CA GLY A 102 -17.61 -4.48 55.29
C GLY A 102 -17.92 -3.09 55.87
N THR A 103 -16.93 -2.21 55.97
CA THR A 103 -17.01 -0.98 56.77
C THR A 103 -17.14 0.26 55.89
N THR A 104 -17.99 1.21 56.31
CA THR A 104 -18.17 2.50 55.65
C THR A 104 -17.34 3.58 56.35
N ILE A 105 -16.56 4.35 55.57
CA ILE A 105 -15.75 5.48 56.04
C ILE A 105 -16.29 6.76 55.42
N GLU A 106 -16.78 7.67 56.26
CA GLU A 106 -17.50 8.89 55.84
C GLU A 106 -16.56 10.02 55.41
N LYS A 107 -15.50 10.30 56.17
CA LYS A 107 -14.54 11.39 55.89
C LYS A 107 -13.33 10.90 55.11
N GLU A 108 -12.51 11.87 54.71
CA GLU A 108 -11.25 11.61 54.01
C GLU A 108 -10.32 10.72 54.82
N LEU A 109 -9.72 9.74 54.15
CA LEU A 109 -8.69 8.86 54.71
C LEU A 109 -7.34 9.26 54.13
N GLN A 110 -6.42 9.71 54.99
CA GLN A 110 -5.05 10.02 54.62
C GLN A 110 -4.09 9.05 55.28
N ILE A 111 -3.16 8.50 54.50
CA ILE A 111 -2.05 7.69 54.98
C ILE A 111 -0.78 8.29 54.39
N ASP A 112 0.12 8.70 55.29
CA ASP A 112 1.38 9.32 54.95
C ASP A 112 2.58 8.52 55.50
N GLU A 113 3.78 9.07 55.34
CA GLU A 113 5.05 8.53 55.85
C GLU A 113 5.10 8.37 57.37
N THR A 114 4.15 8.95 58.12
CA THR A 114 4.12 8.84 59.59
C THR A 114 3.52 7.51 60.05
N VAL A 115 2.85 6.77 59.16
CA VAL A 115 2.21 5.48 59.48
C VAL A 115 3.12 4.33 59.09
N ASN A 116 3.38 3.41 60.03
CA ASN A 116 4.23 2.25 59.78
C ASN A 116 3.40 0.95 59.84
N PHE A 117 3.28 0.27 58.70
CA PHE A 117 2.68 -1.06 58.61
C PHE A 117 3.79 -2.10 58.51
N GLN A 118 3.89 -3.03 59.46
CA GLN A 118 4.89 -4.11 59.41
C GLN A 118 4.32 -5.43 58.86
N ASN A 119 2.99 -5.56 58.80
CA ASN A 119 2.30 -6.75 58.33
C ASN A 119 1.15 -6.39 57.37
N ILE A 120 0.40 -7.39 56.91
CA ILE A 120 -0.66 -7.29 55.90
C ILE A 120 -1.69 -6.21 56.27
N VAL A 121 -2.10 -5.44 55.26
CA VAL A 121 -3.10 -4.40 55.38
C VAL A 121 -4.25 -4.69 54.43
N SER A 122 -5.47 -4.77 54.96
CA SER A 122 -6.67 -5.09 54.17
C SER A 122 -7.85 -4.18 54.51
N TRP A 123 -8.45 -3.62 53.47
CA TRP A 123 -9.69 -2.84 53.45
C TRP A 123 -10.63 -3.43 52.41
N ASN A 124 -11.15 -4.62 52.71
CA ASN A 124 -11.96 -5.38 51.76
C ASN A 124 -13.44 -5.07 51.95
N GLU A 125 -14.21 -5.06 50.87
CA GLU A 125 -15.67 -4.84 50.93
C GLU A 125 -16.04 -3.53 51.66
N CYS A 126 -15.18 -2.52 51.59
CA CYS A 126 -15.34 -1.23 52.27
C CYS A 126 -15.92 -0.17 51.32
N VAL A 127 -16.61 0.83 51.90
CA VAL A 127 -17.15 1.97 51.16
C VAL A 127 -16.52 3.27 51.66
N PHE A 128 -15.78 3.96 50.80
CA PHE A 128 -15.15 5.24 51.09
C PHE A 128 -15.97 6.37 50.46
N GLN A 129 -16.62 7.19 51.29
CA GLN A 129 -17.50 8.26 50.80
C GLN A 129 -16.73 9.51 50.32
N LYS A 130 -15.49 9.69 50.79
CA LYS A 130 -14.60 10.80 50.44
C LYS A 130 -13.26 10.27 49.95
N ASN A 131 -12.30 11.18 49.73
CA ASN A 131 -11.00 10.87 49.17
C ASN A 131 -10.22 9.86 50.04
N VAL A 132 -9.50 8.98 49.37
CA VAL A 132 -8.48 8.12 49.97
C VAL A 132 -7.15 8.50 49.36
N VAL A 133 -6.27 9.07 50.18
CA VAL A 133 -4.98 9.61 49.76
C VAL A 133 -3.86 8.85 50.46
N LEU A 134 -3.13 8.04 49.70
CA LEU A 134 -1.86 7.44 50.11
C LEU A 134 -0.73 8.30 49.53
N LYS A 135 0.09 8.90 50.39
CA LYS A 135 1.16 9.81 49.97
C LYS A 135 2.46 9.54 50.71
N ASN A 136 3.58 9.37 49.99
CA ASN A 136 4.90 9.09 50.60
C ASN A 136 4.93 7.84 51.52
N ALA A 137 3.95 6.94 51.41
CA ALA A 137 3.81 5.81 52.31
C ALA A 137 4.62 4.58 51.84
N LEU A 138 5.20 3.86 52.81
CA LEU A 138 5.90 2.59 52.61
C LEU A 138 5.03 1.42 53.08
N PHE A 139 4.79 0.47 52.17
CA PHE A 139 4.06 -0.76 52.47
C PHE A 139 4.97 -1.98 52.27
N PRO A 140 5.60 -2.51 53.34
CA PRO A 140 6.47 -3.68 53.24
C PRO A 140 5.71 -5.00 53.09
N ALA A 141 4.41 -5.03 53.37
CA ALA A 141 3.54 -6.19 53.30
C ALA A 141 2.43 -6.03 52.25
N ILE A 142 1.58 -7.06 52.11
CA ILE A 142 0.48 -7.09 51.13
C ILE A 142 -0.55 -6.00 51.47
N VAL A 143 -1.00 -5.26 50.46
CA VAL A 143 -2.06 -4.26 50.58
C VAL A 143 -3.26 -4.71 49.74
N SER A 144 -4.44 -4.82 50.35
CA SER A 144 -5.66 -5.25 49.67
C SER A 144 -6.80 -4.27 49.90
N PHE A 145 -7.43 -3.79 48.83
CA PHE A 145 -8.68 -3.05 48.85
C PHE A 145 -9.77 -3.80 48.09
N ASN A 146 -9.76 -5.14 48.09
CA ASN A 146 -10.58 -5.96 47.20
C ASN A 146 -12.09 -5.75 47.43
N ARG A 147 -12.87 -5.64 46.35
CA ARG A 147 -14.33 -5.44 46.37
C ARG A 147 -14.79 -4.16 47.08
N SER A 148 -13.96 -3.14 47.11
CA SER A 148 -14.26 -1.86 47.77
C SER A 148 -14.74 -0.79 46.80
N GLN A 149 -15.48 0.19 47.31
CA GLN A 149 -16.07 1.30 46.55
C GLN A 149 -15.45 2.62 46.98
N PHE A 150 -14.99 3.41 46.01
CA PHE A 150 -14.41 4.74 46.20
C PHE A 150 -15.31 5.78 45.51
N MET A 151 -16.11 6.48 46.29
CA MET A 151 -17.16 7.39 45.78
C MET A 151 -16.61 8.72 45.24
N ASP A 152 -15.33 9.03 45.49
CA ASP A 152 -14.69 10.28 45.05
C ASP A 152 -13.33 10.00 44.36
N LEU A 153 -12.21 10.09 45.06
CA LEU A 153 -10.87 9.90 44.49
C LEU A 153 -10.02 8.94 45.32
N LEU A 154 -9.40 7.96 44.64
CA LEU A 154 -8.30 7.16 45.18
C LEU A 154 -6.97 7.66 44.60
N THR A 155 -6.09 8.18 45.44
CA THR A 155 -4.76 8.67 45.05
C THR A 155 -3.64 7.85 45.69
N LEU A 156 -2.75 7.31 44.86
CA LEU A 156 -1.48 6.69 45.25
C LEU A 156 -0.35 7.59 44.72
N SER A 157 0.34 8.31 45.59
CA SER A 157 1.35 9.28 45.19
C SER A 157 2.66 9.07 45.94
N HIS A 158 3.77 8.89 45.22
CA HIS A 158 5.08 8.66 45.83
C HIS A 158 5.10 7.47 46.82
N CYS A 159 4.25 6.47 46.59
CA CYS A 159 4.16 5.30 47.45
C CYS A 159 5.12 4.19 47.00
N HIS A 160 5.62 3.40 47.97
CA HIS A 160 6.44 2.22 47.70
C HIS A 160 5.77 0.96 48.25
N PHE A 161 5.35 0.07 47.36
CA PHE A 161 4.72 -1.22 47.68
C PHE A 161 5.71 -2.35 47.42
N GLN A 162 6.16 -3.05 48.47
CA GLN A 162 7.16 -4.12 48.36
C GLN A 162 6.55 -5.51 48.07
N LYS A 163 5.26 -5.68 48.35
CA LYS A 163 4.48 -6.91 48.11
C LYS A 163 3.26 -6.62 47.25
N ASP A 164 2.44 -7.64 47.03
CA ASP A 164 1.29 -7.56 46.14
C ASP A 164 0.30 -6.49 46.60
N THR A 165 -0.19 -5.71 45.63
CA THR A 165 -1.20 -4.68 45.84
C THR A 165 -2.45 -5.08 45.07
N ASN A 166 -3.52 -5.39 45.81
CA ASN A 166 -4.78 -5.87 45.24
C ASN A 166 -5.84 -4.78 45.27
N LEU A 167 -6.11 -4.19 44.10
CA LEU A 167 -7.20 -3.23 43.86
C LEU A 167 -8.28 -3.84 42.95
N SER A 168 -8.46 -5.16 43.01
CA SER A 168 -9.38 -5.90 42.14
C SER A 168 -10.84 -5.74 42.57
N ARG A 169 -11.76 -5.84 41.59
CA ARG A 169 -13.22 -5.83 41.78
C ARG A 169 -13.72 -4.56 42.47
N ASN A 170 -12.98 -3.47 42.32
CA ASN A 170 -13.33 -2.20 42.93
C ASN A 170 -14.20 -1.37 42.00
N VAL A 171 -14.97 -0.46 42.58
CA VAL A 171 -15.63 0.62 41.83
C VAL A 171 -14.96 1.91 42.27
N CYS A 172 -14.23 2.54 41.35
CA CYS A 172 -13.52 3.79 41.62
C CYS A 172 -14.12 4.89 40.75
N LYS A 173 -14.62 5.96 41.36
CA LYS A 173 -15.03 7.12 40.58
C LYS A 173 -13.82 7.78 39.90
N ARG A 174 -12.69 7.91 40.58
CA ARG A 174 -11.42 8.34 39.97
C ARG A 174 -10.24 7.59 40.62
N LEU A 175 -9.29 7.17 39.79
CA LEU A 175 -8.04 6.54 40.24
C LEU A 175 -6.86 7.36 39.75
N THR A 176 -5.97 7.77 40.66
CA THR A 176 -4.73 8.47 40.32
C THR A 176 -3.55 7.73 40.95
N ILE A 177 -2.63 7.25 40.11
CA ILE A 177 -1.36 6.65 40.53
C ILE A 177 -0.25 7.51 39.96
N LYS A 178 0.56 8.13 40.82
CA LYS A 178 1.62 9.05 40.42
C LYS A 178 2.93 8.72 41.13
N SER A 179 4.02 8.70 40.37
CA SER A 179 5.39 8.62 40.89
C SER A 179 5.58 7.49 41.92
N SER A 180 4.87 6.38 41.76
CA SER A 180 4.79 5.29 42.74
C SER A 180 5.50 4.03 42.22
N ARG A 181 5.99 3.21 43.13
CA ARG A 181 6.80 2.03 42.81
C ARG A 181 6.19 0.75 43.40
N PHE A 182 5.93 -0.21 42.54
CA PHE A 182 5.40 -1.54 42.87
C PHE A 182 6.47 -2.60 42.60
N GLU A 183 7.04 -3.19 43.65
CA GLU A 183 8.03 -4.28 43.51
C GLU A 183 7.39 -5.60 43.09
N ASN A 184 6.13 -5.82 43.47
CA ASN A 184 5.38 -7.01 43.10
C ASN A 184 4.16 -6.65 42.26
N THR A 185 3.14 -7.51 42.21
CA THR A 185 2.02 -7.34 41.28
C THR A 185 1.03 -6.27 41.75
N LEU A 186 0.61 -5.41 40.83
CA LEU A 186 -0.59 -4.58 40.99
C LEU A 186 -1.75 -5.24 40.24
N SER A 187 -2.83 -5.57 40.95
CA SER A 187 -4.03 -6.15 40.35
C SER A 187 -5.18 -5.15 40.34
N LEU A 188 -5.72 -4.87 39.15
CA LEU A 188 -6.94 -4.11 38.87
C LEU A 188 -8.00 -5.00 38.20
N MET A 189 -7.95 -6.31 38.46
CA MET A 189 -8.83 -7.27 37.79
C MET A 189 -10.30 -6.99 38.08
N SER A 190 -11.11 -6.91 37.01
CA SER A 190 -12.56 -6.67 37.10
C SER A 190 -12.93 -5.39 37.87
N THR A 191 -12.03 -4.41 37.90
CA THR A 191 -12.28 -3.09 38.50
C THR A 191 -13.02 -2.19 37.50
N GLU A 192 -13.88 -1.32 38.00
CA GLU A 192 -14.66 -0.37 37.23
C GLU A 192 -14.23 1.06 37.58
N LEU A 193 -13.78 1.79 36.56
CA LEU A 193 -13.35 3.18 36.66
C LEU A 193 -14.43 4.06 36.04
N GLU A 194 -15.24 4.72 36.87
CA GLU A 194 -16.40 5.48 36.39
C GLU A 194 -16.02 6.85 35.82
N GLY A 195 -14.88 7.41 36.24
CA GLY A 195 -14.38 8.71 35.84
C GLY A 195 -12.91 8.69 35.44
N GLU A 196 -12.38 9.88 35.14
CA GLU A 196 -11.01 10.06 34.68
C GLU A 196 -9.99 9.41 35.61
N SER A 197 -9.16 8.55 35.03
CA SER A 197 -8.16 7.77 35.74
C SER A 197 -6.80 7.91 35.08
N ILE A 198 -5.78 8.15 35.91
CA ILE A 198 -4.44 8.55 35.46
C ILE A 198 -3.40 7.67 36.17
N ILE A 199 -2.51 7.07 35.39
CA ILE A 199 -1.32 6.38 35.88
C ILE A 199 -0.10 7.06 35.25
N GLN A 200 0.72 7.73 36.07
CA GLN A 200 1.81 8.58 35.61
C GLN A 200 3.11 8.30 36.36
N GLU A 201 4.24 8.35 35.64
CA GLU A 201 5.60 8.32 36.22
C GLU A 201 5.86 7.14 37.18
N SER A 202 5.16 6.03 37.00
CA SER A 202 5.16 4.92 37.96
C SER A 202 5.90 3.70 37.45
N HIS A 203 6.49 2.93 38.38
CA HIS A 203 7.33 1.78 38.09
C HIS A 203 6.68 0.48 38.58
N PHE A 204 6.58 -0.51 37.68
CA PHE A 204 6.01 -1.83 37.94
C PHE A 204 7.08 -2.90 37.68
N GLN A 205 7.60 -3.52 38.74
CA GLN A 205 8.66 -4.52 38.63
C GLN A 205 8.11 -5.88 38.17
N GLN A 206 7.11 -6.44 38.88
CA GLN A 206 6.56 -7.76 38.53
C GLN A 206 5.40 -7.70 37.52
N GLY A 207 4.67 -6.58 37.44
CA GLY A 207 3.65 -6.36 36.41
C GLY A 207 2.33 -5.76 36.88
N LEU A 208 1.45 -5.49 35.92
CA LEU A 208 0.11 -4.94 36.09
C LEU A 208 -0.94 -5.88 35.50
N TYR A 209 -1.89 -6.33 36.31
CA TYR A 209 -2.95 -7.26 35.91
C TYR A 209 -4.32 -6.55 35.96
N ALA A 210 -4.78 -6.06 34.81
CA ALA A 210 -6.03 -5.32 34.61
C ALA A 210 -7.03 -6.08 33.73
N LYS A 211 -7.09 -7.40 33.87
CA LYS A 211 -8.03 -8.24 33.12
C LYS A 211 -9.48 -7.88 33.44
N LYS A 212 -10.32 -7.72 32.41
CA LYS A 212 -11.73 -7.29 32.52
C LYS A 212 -11.93 -5.92 33.19
N LEU A 213 -10.91 -5.06 33.15
CA LEU A 213 -11.05 -3.68 33.63
C LEU A 213 -12.07 -2.95 32.76
N LYS A 214 -12.96 -2.18 33.39
CA LYS A 214 -13.91 -1.30 32.70
C LYS A 214 -13.52 0.14 32.98
N SER A 215 -13.52 0.97 31.94
CA SER A 215 -13.32 2.41 32.09
C SER A 215 -14.41 3.15 31.34
N LEU A 216 -15.17 4.00 32.03
CA LEU A 216 -16.29 4.74 31.45
C LEU A 216 -15.85 6.09 30.85
N GLN A 217 -14.72 6.63 31.29
CA GLN A 217 -14.17 7.91 30.84
C GLN A 217 -12.72 7.76 30.35
N HIS A 218 -11.92 8.83 30.43
CA HIS A 218 -10.54 8.84 29.99
C HIS A 218 -9.63 8.02 30.91
N LEU A 219 -8.89 7.08 30.33
CA LEU A 219 -7.80 6.34 30.97
C LEU A 219 -6.47 6.76 30.35
N GLU A 220 -5.66 7.46 31.12
CA GLU A 220 -4.32 7.88 30.71
C GLU A 220 -3.26 7.05 31.44
N ILE A 221 -2.33 6.48 30.67
CA ILE A 221 -1.11 5.86 31.20
C ILE A 221 0.07 6.54 30.53
N SER A 222 0.90 7.26 31.28
CA SER A 222 2.01 8.01 30.69
C SER A 222 3.29 7.97 31.51
N GLN A 223 4.42 7.92 30.80
CA GLN A 223 5.77 7.92 31.39
C GLN A 223 6.00 6.79 32.42
N CYS A 224 5.36 5.65 32.23
CA CYS A 224 5.48 4.48 33.10
C CYS A 224 6.48 3.44 32.59
N PHE A 225 7.08 2.71 33.52
CA PHE A 225 8.02 1.63 33.23
C PHE A 225 7.49 0.29 33.77
N PHE A 226 7.24 -0.64 32.85
CA PHE A 226 6.73 -1.97 33.14
C PHE A 226 7.81 -3.02 32.86
N HIS A 227 8.45 -3.55 33.91
CA HIS A 227 9.49 -4.57 33.76
C HIS A 227 8.89 -5.97 33.62
N GLY A 228 7.78 -6.23 34.32
CA GLY A 228 7.09 -7.52 34.31
C GLY A 228 5.89 -7.59 33.37
N GLU A 229 5.23 -8.75 33.34
CA GLU A 229 4.11 -9.00 32.43
C GLU A 229 2.94 -8.04 32.69
N THR A 230 2.35 -7.51 31.61
CA THR A 230 1.21 -6.60 31.71
C THR A 230 0.01 -7.16 30.96
N SER A 231 -1.13 -7.28 31.64
CA SER A 231 -2.34 -7.88 31.07
C SER A 231 -3.51 -6.91 31.14
N PHE A 232 -3.99 -6.50 29.97
CA PHE A 232 -5.22 -5.75 29.73
C PHE A 232 -6.22 -6.57 28.92
N GLU A 233 -6.23 -7.90 29.11
CA GLU A 233 -7.16 -8.79 28.43
C GLU A 233 -8.61 -8.46 28.77
N GLU A 234 -9.47 -8.48 27.76
CA GLU A 234 -10.91 -8.25 27.91
C GLU A 234 -11.24 -6.87 28.53
N ILE A 235 -10.36 -5.86 28.36
CA ILE A 235 -10.65 -4.49 28.81
C ILE A 235 -11.74 -3.88 27.93
N THR A 236 -12.64 -3.10 28.54
CA THR A 236 -13.71 -2.39 27.83
C THR A 236 -13.73 -0.89 28.19
N PRO A 237 -12.81 -0.09 27.64
CA PRO A 237 -12.88 1.36 27.75
C PRO A 237 -13.96 1.92 26.81
N MET A 238 -14.89 2.71 27.35
CA MET A 238 -16.00 3.30 26.59
C MET A 238 -15.59 4.56 25.83
N GLU A 239 -14.79 5.43 26.45
CA GLU A 239 -14.34 6.69 25.87
C GLU A 239 -12.91 6.60 25.32
N ARG A 240 -11.95 7.24 25.99
CA ARG A 240 -10.59 7.45 25.48
C ARG A 240 -9.55 6.69 26.31
N VAL A 241 -8.59 6.07 25.62
CA VAL A 241 -7.40 5.47 26.23
C VAL A 241 -6.17 6.05 25.56
N ASP A 242 -5.33 6.69 26.36
CA ASP A 242 -4.07 7.28 25.91
C ASP A 242 -2.89 6.60 26.61
N LEU A 243 -1.98 6.05 25.81
CA LEU A 243 -0.68 5.55 26.25
C LEU A 243 0.40 6.44 25.65
N GLU A 244 1.15 7.15 26.50
CA GLU A 244 2.21 8.04 26.03
C GLU A 244 3.54 7.79 26.74
N LYS A 245 4.62 7.63 25.96
CA LYS A 245 6.01 7.52 26.48
C LYS A 245 6.19 6.42 27.53
N ASN A 246 5.48 5.31 27.37
CA ASN A 246 5.61 4.14 28.25
C ASN A 246 6.63 3.15 27.69
N THR A 247 7.34 2.46 28.58
CA THR A 247 8.25 1.38 28.23
C THR A 247 7.78 0.07 28.85
N PHE A 248 7.56 -0.94 28.00
CA PHE A 248 7.19 -2.30 28.39
C PHE A 248 8.31 -3.27 28.05
N SER A 249 9.00 -3.78 29.08
CA SER A 249 10.14 -4.71 28.94
C SER A 249 9.73 -6.20 28.92
N SER A 250 8.44 -6.49 29.08
CA SER A 250 7.89 -7.85 29.04
C SER A 250 6.63 -7.93 28.18
N ILE A 251 6.01 -9.11 28.13
CA ILE A 251 4.86 -9.41 27.28
C ILE A 251 3.65 -8.57 27.70
N VAL A 252 2.97 -7.99 26.72
CA VAL A 252 1.75 -7.20 26.94
C VAL A 252 0.56 -7.82 26.20
N ARG A 253 -0.52 -8.12 26.91
CA ARG A 253 -1.71 -8.78 26.33
C ARG A 253 -2.94 -7.89 26.40
N TRP A 254 -3.57 -7.63 25.27
CA TRP A 254 -4.81 -6.86 25.09
C TRP A 254 -5.89 -7.68 24.37
N ASN A 255 -5.81 -9.01 24.46
CA ASN A 255 -6.68 -9.88 23.67
C ASN A 255 -8.15 -9.74 24.08
N ARG A 256 -9.05 -9.84 23.09
CA ARG A 256 -10.51 -9.76 23.28
C ARG A 256 -11.00 -8.45 23.89
N SER A 257 -10.25 -7.38 23.71
CA SER A 257 -10.57 -6.06 24.24
C SER A 257 -11.45 -5.27 23.28
N VAL A 258 -12.29 -4.39 23.82
CA VAL A 258 -13.26 -3.60 23.04
C VAL A 258 -13.08 -2.12 23.34
N PHE A 259 -12.50 -1.39 22.39
CA PHE A 259 -12.27 0.05 22.49
C PHE A 259 -13.46 0.82 21.90
N GLY A 260 -14.14 1.60 22.75
CA GLY A 260 -15.37 2.31 22.42
C GLY A 260 -15.16 3.53 21.52
N ASN A 261 -14.39 4.53 21.97
CA ASN A 261 -14.29 5.81 21.24
C ASN A 261 -12.89 6.11 20.69
N LYS A 262 -11.83 6.12 21.51
CA LYS A 262 -10.50 6.48 21.00
C LYS A 262 -9.38 5.74 21.69
N LEU A 263 -8.50 5.12 20.92
CA LEU A 263 -7.23 4.58 21.40
C LEU A 263 -6.07 5.32 20.75
N VAL A 264 -5.19 5.89 21.56
CA VAL A 264 -3.93 6.49 21.10
C VAL A 264 -2.78 5.87 21.84
N ILE A 265 -1.85 5.26 21.11
CA ILE A 265 -0.57 4.77 21.64
C ILE A 265 0.55 5.54 20.95
N LYS A 266 1.15 6.48 21.66
CA LYS A 266 2.14 7.42 21.13
C LYS A 266 3.48 7.26 21.82
N ASN A 267 4.56 7.22 21.05
CA ASN A 267 5.94 7.19 21.57
C ASN A 267 6.17 6.09 22.61
N CYS A 268 5.44 4.98 22.53
CA CYS A 268 5.61 3.85 23.44
C CYS A 268 6.62 2.86 22.87
N VAL A 269 7.33 2.16 23.75
CA VAL A 269 8.29 1.12 23.39
C VAL A 269 7.85 -0.21 23.99
N PHE A 270 7.68 -1.22 23.13
CA PHE A 270 7.40 -2.60 23.51
C PHE A 270 8.59 -3.47 23.15
N GLU A 271 9.37 -3.90 24.16
CA GLU A 271 10.60 -4.68 23.94
C GLU A 271 10.32 -6.17 23.65
N LYS A 272 9.16 -6.66 24.08
CA LYS A 272 8.70 -8.04 23.91
C LYS A 272 7.35 -8.07 23.19
N MET A 273 6.80 -9.27 23.02
CA MET A 273 5.57 -9.51 22.28
C MET A 273 4.40 -8.68 22.82
N VAL A 274 3.62 -8.11 21.90
CA VAL A 274 2.34 -7.46 22.22
C VAL A 274 1.21 -8.03 21.35
N THR A 275 0.06 -8.32 21.97
CA THR A 275 -1.07 -8.98 21.29
C THR A 275 -2.38 -8.25 21.51
N TRP A 276 -3.07 -7.90 20.42
CA TRP A 276 -4.44 -7.40 20.37
C TRP A 276 -5.38 -8.40 19.69
N SER A 277 -5.16 -9.70 19.80
CA SER A 277 -5.92 -10.70 19.02
C SER A 277 -7.41 -10.72 19.38
N ASN A 278 -8.27 -10.83 18.36
CA ASN A 278 -9.73 -10.81 18.47
C ASN A 278 -10.29 -9.57 19.19
N SER A 279 -9.66 -8.42 19.01
CA SER A 279 -10.09 -7.16 19.62
C SER A 279 -10.94 -6.33 18.66
N GLN A 280 -11.74 -5.42 19.21
CA GLN A 280 -12.59 -4.52 18.44
C GLN A 280 -12.23 -3.07 18.71
N PHE A 281 -11.98 -2.30 17.65
CA PHE A 281 -11.76 -0.86 17.68
C PHE A 281 -12.95 -0.21 16.96
N LYS A 282 -13.91 0.31 17.73
CA LYS A 282 -15.17 0.81 17.16
C LYS A 282 -15.02 2.15 16.43
N ASN A 283 -14.10 2.97 16.91
CA ASN A 283 -13.82 4.31 16.41
C ASN A 283 -12.28 4.44 16.20
N HIS A 284 -11.72 5.63 16.37
CA HIS A 284 -10.33 5.96 16.05
C HIS A 284 -9.29 5.13 16.84
N ALA A 285 -8.39 4.46 16.11
CA ALA A 285 -7.21 3.78 16.66
C ALA A 285 -5.92 4.31 16.03
N SER A 286 -4.97 4.74 16.85
CA SER A 286 -3.76 5.41 16.38
C SER A 286 -2.51 4.95 17.13
N PHE A 287 -1.45 4.63 16.40
CA PHE A 287 -0.18 4.12 16.92
C PHE A 287 1.04 4.96 16.47
N PRO A 288 1.01 6.31 16.57
CA PRO A 288 2.05 7.15 15.98
C PRO A 288 3.39 7.00 16.70
N SER A 289 4.46 6.84 15.91
CA SER A 289 5.84 6.77 16.43
C SER A 289 6.05 5.72 17.53
N THR A 290 5.22 4.67 17.55
CA THR A 290 5.34 3.56 18.50
C THR A 290 6.32 2.51 17.97
N ARG A 291 7.15 1.98 18.86
CA ARG A 291 8.20 1.02 18.53
C ARG A 291 7.89 -0.35 19.13
N PHE A 292 7.69 -1.34 18.27
CA PHE A 292 7.55 -2.75 18.62
C PHE A 292 8.86 -3.48 18.27
N GLU A 293 9.71 -3.76 19.26
CA GLU A 293 11.02 -4.42 19.06
C GLU A 293 10.90 -5.92 18.80
N SER A 294 9.73 -6.49 19.08
CA SER A 294 9.41 -7.90 18.92
C SER A 294 8.11 -8.05 18.13
N GLN A 295 7.48 -9.22 18.24
CA GLN A 295 6.27 -9.54 17.49
C GLN A 295 5.05 -8.76 17.99
N VAL A 296 4.36 -8.09 17.06
CA VAL A 296 3.05 -7.47 17.29
C VAL A 296 1.97 -8.24 16.52
N CYS A 297 0.88 -8.58 17.22
CA CYS A 297 -0.20 -9.41 16.66
C CYS A 297 -1.56 -8.73 16.80
N PHE A 298 -2.25 -8.51 15.67
CA PHE A 298 -3.61 -8.00 15.59
C PHE A 298 -4.61 -9.04 15.03
N ASP A 299 -4.24 -10.33 15.08
CA ASP A 299 -5.00 -11.39 14.40
C ASP A 299 -6.47 -11.47 14.83
N GLY A 300 -7.37 -11.56 13.85
CA GLY A 300 -8.82 -11.69 14.05
C GLY A 300 -9.52 -10.41 14.56
N SER A 301 -8.82 -9.28 14.58
CA SER A 301 -9.37 -8.01 15.07
C SER A 301 -10.15 -7.25 14.01
N VAL A 302 -11.02 -6.35 14.47
CA VAL A 302 -11.86 -5.51 13.62
C VAL A 302 -11.65 -4.05 13.96
N PHE A 303 -11.35 -3.24 12.93
CA PHE A 303 -11.30 -1.79 13.00
C PHE A 303 -12.51 -1.24 12.24
N GLU A 304 -13.45 -0.65 12.96
CA GLU A 304 -14.70 -0.15 12.38
C GLU A 304 -14.59 1.26 11.81
N ASP A 305 -13.55 2.00 12.20
CA ASP A 305 -13.26 3.38 11.77
C ASP A 305 -11.77 3.52 11.42
N LEU A 306 -11.31 4.75 11.17
CA LEU A 306 -9.96 5.08 10.72
C LEU A 306 -8.87 4.52 11.66
N ALA A 307 -7.88 3.87 11.05
CA ALA A 307 -6.71 3.32 11.74
C ALA A 307 -5.41 3.94 11.21
N PHE A 308 -4.56 4.42 12.11
CA PHE A 308 -3.31 5.13 11.77
C PHE A 308 -2.09 4.46 12.40
N PHE A 309 -1.14 4.06 11.56
CA PHE A 309 0.13 3.44 11.94
C PHE A 309 1.35 4.28 11.48
N LYS A 310 1.14 5.59 11.35
CA LYS A 310 2.13 6.52 10.83
C LYS A 310 3.43 6.54 11.64
N ASP A 311 4.56 6.45 10.95
CA ASP A 311 5.91 6.45 11.53
C ASP A 311 6.14 5.37 12.62
N ALA A 312 5.32 4.32 12.66
CA ALA A 312 5.51 3.21 13.59
C ALA A 312 6.65 2.29 13.11
N TYR A 313 7.27 1.58 14.05
CA TYR A 313 8.25 0.52 13.76
C TYR A 313 7.76 -0.81 14.33
N ALA A 314 7.78 -1.87 13.54
CA ALA A 314 7.48 -3.23 13.97
C ALA A 314 8.58 -4.21 13.55
N SER A 315 9.15 -4.95 14.50
CA SER A 315 10.12 -6.01 14.17
C SER A 315 9.46 -7.16 13.41
N GLU A 316 8.32 -7.66 13.90
CA GLU A 316 7.48 -8.62 13.18
C GLU A 316 6.00 -8.22 13.33
N LEU A 317 5.25 -8.22 12.24
CA LEU A 317 3.87 -7.77 12.19
C LEU A 317 2.92 -8.87 11.71
N SER A 318 2.01 -9.32 12.57
CA SER A 318 0.94 -10.24 12.21
C SER A 318 -0.41 -9.52 12.17
N MET A 319 -1.02 -9.52 11.00
CA MET A 319 -2.32 -8.93 10.72
C MET A 319 -3.18 -9.92 9.96
N ARG A 320 -3.46 -11.09 10.54
CA ARG A 320 -4.21 -12.15 9.86
C ARG A 320 -5.69 -12.10 10.19
N GLY A 321 -6.54 -12.22 9.19
CA GLY A 321 -7.99 -12.24 9.38
C GLY A 321 -8.56 -10.92 9.90
N ILE A 322 -7.88 -9.80 9.64
CA ILE A 322 -8.35 -8.48 10.07
C ILE A 322 -9.39 -7.95 9.08
N VAL A 323 -10.36 -7.21 9.61
CA VAL A 323 -11.29 -6.41 8.80
C VAL A 323 -11.13 -4.94 9.16
N PHE A 324 -10.72 -4.14 8.18
CA PHE A 324 -10.73 -2.68 8.24
C PHE A 324 -11.94 -2.17 7.44
N LYS A 325 -12.92 -1.58 8.13
CA LYS A 325 -14.14 -1.06 7.51
C LYS A 325 -13.96 0.32 6.88
N GLU A 326 -13.04 1.11 7.43
CA GLU A 326 -12.70 2.45 6.93
C GLU A 326 -11.24 2.54 6.47
N ALA A 327 -10.81 3.73 6.03
CA ALA A 327 -9.48 3.95 5.47
C ALA A 327 -8.35 3.70 6.50
N VAL A 328 -7.23 3.18 6.02
CA VAL A 328 -6.07 2.83 6.85
C VAL A 328 -4.81 3.49 6.33
N ASP A 329 -4.03 4.05 7.24
CA ASP A 329 -2.79 4.74 6.92
C ASP A 329 -1.57 4.04 7.54
N PHE A 330 -0.73 3.47 6.68
CA PHE A 330 0.58 2.90 6.99
C PHE A 330 1.73 3.76 6.43
N GLU A 331 1.50 5.06 6.22
CA GLU A 331 2.54 5.99 5.74
C GLU A 331 3.79 5.89 6.63
N LYS A 332 4.96 5.70 6.01
CA LYS A 332 6.28 5.60 6.69
C LYS A 332 6.37 4.50 7.75
N LEU A 333 5.47 3.51 7.75
CA LEU A 333 5.62 2.32 8.59
C LEU A 333 6.93 1.62 8.24
N ARG A 334 7.69 1.22 9.26
CA ARG A 334 8.91 0.41 9.08
C ARG A 334 8.70 -0.99 9.65
N VAL A 335 9.01 -2.01 8.86
CA VAL A 335 8.93 -3.41 9.31
C VAL A 335 10.28 -4.10 9.21
N GLY A 336 10.87 -4.51 10.34
CA GLY A 336 12.21 -5.09 10.39
C GLY A 336 12.32 -6.54 9.89
N GLY A 337 11.21 -7.27 9.91
CA GLY A 337 11.15 -8.71 9.72
C GLY A 337 9.91 -9.16 8.95
N GLU A 338 9.22 -10.19 9.43
CA GLU A 338 8.06 -10.73 8.72
C GLU A 338 6.81 -9.85 8.87
N TRP A 339 6.10 -9.66 7.76
CA TRP A 339 4.75 -9.09 7.76
C TRP A 339 3.76 -10.06 7.15
N LEU A 340 2.81 -10.53 7.96
CA LEU A 340 1.78 -11.48 7.57
C LEU A 340 0.40 -10.81 7.53
N CYS A 341 -0.03 -10.42 6.33
CA CYS A 341 -1.36 -9.87 6.05
C CYS A 341 -2.18 -10.91 5.25
N GLN A 342 -2.67 -11.95 5.93
CA GLN A 342 -3.37 -13.08 5.31
C GLN A 342 -4.84 -13.09 5.68
N SER A 343 -5.70 -13.33 4.69
CA SER A 343 -7.16 -13.30 4.84
C SER A 343 -7.68 -11.96 5.38
N THR A 344 -6.98 -10.88 5.07
CA THR A 344 -7.30 -9.52 5.54
C THR A 344 -8.16 -8.81 4.52
N THR A 345 -9.16 -8.06 4.99
CA THR A 345 -10.07 -7.28 4.15
C THR A 345 -9.94 -5.81 4.47
N PHE A 346 -9.68 -5.01 3.44
CA PHE A 346 -9.73 -3.56 3.48
C PHE A 346 -10.94 -3.11 2.66
N GLU A 347 -11.99 -2.61 3.32
CA GLU A 347 -13.23 -2.21 2.65
C GLU A 347 -13.11 -0.87 1.94
N LYS A 348 -12.17 -0.01 2.37
CA LYS A 348 -11.88 1.33 1.82
C LYS A 348 -10.41 1.45 1.40
N SER A 349 -9.95 2.68 1.17
CA SER A 349 -8.60 2.99 0.70
C SER A 349 -7.53 2.69 1.74
N VAL A 350 -6.35 2.27 1.27
CA VAL A 350 -5.18 1.98 2.11
C VAL A 350 -3.95 2.68 1.56
N SER A 351 -3.24 3.38 2.44
CA SER A 351 -1.96 4.01 2.12
C SER A 351 -0.80 3.20 2.71
N PHE A 352 0.16 2.85 1.86
CA PHE A 352 1.49 2.32 2.22
C PHE A 352 2.60 3.26 1.71
N MET A 353 2.30 4.55 1.56
CA MET A 353 3.24 5.53 1.02
C MET A 353 4.52 5.59 1.87
N TYR A 354 5.68 5.60 1.22
CA TYR A 354 6.99 5.66 1.89
C TYR A 354 7.25 4.56 2.92
N MET A 355 6.48 3.47 2.90
CA MET A 355 6.68 2.34 3.78
C MET A 355 8.01 1.65 3.46
N GLU A 356 8.75 1.20 4.47
CA GLU A 356 10.00 0.47 4.29
C GLU A 356 9.98 -0.86 5.03
N THR A 357 10.46 -1.93 4.38
CA THR A 357 10.80 -3.17 5.07
C THR A 357 12.31 -3.34 5.14
N GLU A 358 12.83 -3.74 6.29
CA GLU A 358 14.24 -3.99 6.49
C GLU A 358 14.55 -5.49 6.43
N GLY A 359 15.81 -5.82 6.16
CA GLY A 359 16.27 -7.20 6.17
C GLY A 359 15.67 -8.11 5.09
N LYS A 360 15.62 -9.41 5.39
CA LYS A 360 15.17 -10.48 4.47
C LYS A 360 13.80 -11.05 4.86
N GLY A 361 13.08 -10.36 5.75
CA GLY A 361 11.77 -10.79 6.23
C GLY A 361 10.79 -10.99 5.08
N ARG A 362 9.85 -11.93 5.24
CA ARG A 362 8.82 -12.16 4.23
C ARG A 362 7.66 -11.19 4.43
N VAL A 363 7.27 -10.50 3.37
CA VAL A 363 6.04 -9.69 3.33
C VAL A 363 5.00 -10.46 2.54
N SER A 364 3.90 -10.82 3.19
CA SER A 364 2.86 -11.66 2.60
C SER A 364 1.50 -10.99 2.68
N PHE A 365 1.00 -10.57 1.53
CA PHE A 365 -0.37 -10.12 1.30
C PHE A 365 -1.17 -11.24 0.62
N ASN A 366 -2.17 -11.75 1.34
CA ASN A 366 -3.30 -12.48 0.79
C ASN A 366 -4.53 -11.73 1.28
N ALA A 367 -4.78 -10.57 0.67
CA ALA A 367 -5.74 -9.58 1.15
C ALA A 367 -6.71 -9.16 0.04
N ARG A 368 -7.93 -8.80 0.44
CA ARG A 368 -8.93 -8.20 -0.43
C ARG A 368 -8.92 -6.69 -0.20
N PHE A 369 -8.55 -5.95 -1.24
CA PHE A 369 -8.55 -4.50 -1.26
C PHE A 369 -9.74 -4.00 -2.10
N CYS A 370 -10.83 -3.62 -1.42
CA CYS A 370 -12.05 -3.13 -2.07
C CYS A 370 -11.96 -1.66 -2.48
N GLY A 371 -11.03 -0.88 -1.90
CA GLY A 371 -10.72 0.50 -2.28
C GLY A 371 -9.36 0.65 -2.97
N HIS A 372 -8.96 1.90 -3.19
CA HIS A 372 -7.65 2.26 -3.75
C HIS A 372 -6.50 1.92 -2.80
N VAL A 373 -5.47 1.26 -3.30
CA VAL A 373 -4.25 0.94 -2.55
C VAL A 373 -3.07 1.69 -3.12
N ASP A 374 -2.34 2.40 -2.26
CA ASP A 374 -1.18 3.18 -2.69
C ASP A 374 0.13 2.73 -2.05
N PHE A 375 1.05 2.22 -2.87
CA PHE A 375 2.43 1.87 -2.52
C PHE A 375 3.43 2.91 -3.06
N TYR A 376 3.02 4.16 -3.27
CA TYR A 376 3.90 5.21 -3.77
C TYR A 376 5.19 5.32 -2.96
N ARG A 377 6.33 5.12 -3.64
CA ARG A 377 7.68 5.10 -3.05
C ARG A 377 7.86 4.13 -1.88
N ALA A 378 7.08 3.05 -1.82
CA ALA A 378 7.32 1.97 -0.86
C ALA A 378 8.62 1.21 -1.22
N VAL A 379 9.40 0.84 -0.21
CA VAL A 379 10.66 0.08 -0.36
C VAL A 379 10.51 -1.27 0.32
N LEU A 380 10.41 -2.33 -0.48
CA LEU A 380 10.22 -3.71 -0.03
C LEU A 380 11.52 -4.49 -0.24
N ARG A 381 12.34 -4.60 0.81
CA ARG A 381 13.66 -5.27 0.73
C ARG A 381 13.57 -6.78 0.77
N GLY A 382 12.62 -7.28 1.56
CA GLY A 382 12.32 -8.70 1.70
C GLY A 382 11.59 -9.31 0.51
N SER A 383 11.36 -10.63 0.57
CA SER A 383 10.53 -11.30 -0.45
C SER A 383 9.05 -10.93 -0.27
N THR A 384 8.42 -10.43 -1.33
CA THR A 384 7.05 -9.89 -1.28
C THR A 384 6.07 -10.78 -2.06
N TRP A 385 4.99 -11.17 -1.40
CA TRP A 385 4.04 -12.17 -1.90
C TRP A 385 2.64 -11.55 -1.90
N PHE A 386 2.06 -11.31 -3.08
CA PHE A 386 0.69 -10.82 -3.27
C PHE A 386 -0.29 -11.94 -3.65
N LEU A 387 0.03 -13.18 -3.26
CA LEU A 387 -0.68 -14.37 -3.70
C LEU A 387 -2.13 -14.40 -3.23
N GLY A 388 -3.08 -14.52 -4.18
CA GLY A 388 -4.52 -14.52 -3.90
C GLY A 388 -5.09 -13.14 -3.55
N SER A 389 -4.29 -12.08 -3.66
CA SER A 389 -4.76 -10.72 -3.37
C SER A 389 -5.67 -10.20 -4.48
N HIS A 390 -6.70 -9.46 -4.09
CA HIS A 390 -7.65 -8.84 -5.01
C HIS A 390 -7.50 -7.33 -4.90
N PHE A 391 -7.25 -6.65 -6.02
CA PHE A 391 -7.06 -5.21 -6.07
C PHE A 391 -8.18 -4.57 -6.88
N GLN A 392 -8.98 -3.71 -6.25
CA GLN A 392 -9.94 -2.89 -6.97
C GLN A 392 -9.22 -1.77 -7.74
N GLU A 393 -8.30 -1.03 -7.11
CA GLU A 393 -7.39 -0.09 -7.77
C GLU A 393 -6.05 -0.12 -7.02
N ALA A 394 -4.93 -0.08 -7.75
CA ALA A 394 -3.61 -0.19 -7.12
C ALA A 394 -2.55 0.67 -7.79
N SER A 395 -1.84 1.45 -6.98
CA SER A 395 -0.66 2.21 -7.37
C SER A 395 0.59 1.61 -6.71
N PHE A 396 1.57 1.27 -7.52
CA PHE A 396 2.94 0.90 -7.17
C PHE A 396 3.94 1.89 -7.80
N ALA A 397 3.49 3.12 -8.07
CA ALA A 397 4.31 4.14 -8.71
C ALA A 397 5.56 4.45 -7.88
N ASN A 398 6.73 4.43 -8.52
CA ASN A 398 8.05 4.59 -7.89
C ASN A 398 8.33 3.61 -6.73
N ALA A 399 7.60 2.49 -6.63
CA ALA A 399 7.86 1.47 -5.62
C ALA A 399 9.15 0.71 -5.97
N THR A 400 9.91 0.34 -4.94
CA THR A 400 11.17 -0.41 -5.08
C THR A 400 11.06 -1.77 -4.41
N PHE A 401 11.30 -2.83 -5.16
CA PHE A 401 11.36 -4.21 -4.69
C PHE A 401 12.79 -4.72 -4.80
N GLU A 402 13.51 -4.80 -3.68
CA GLU A 402 14.88 -5.35 -3.67
C GLU A 402 14.88 -6.88 -3.59
N GLY A 403 13.83 -7.47 -3.02
CA GLY A 403 13.59 -8.91 -2.97
C GLY A 403 12.72 -9.41 -4.12
N PRO A 404 12.56 -10.74 -4.28
CA PRO A 404 11.70 -11.31 -5.31
C PRO A 404 10.21 -11.08 -5.01
N VAL A 405 9.43 -10.81 -6.06
CA VAL A 405 8.01 -10.46 -5.97
C VAL A 405 7.14 -11.50 -6.67
N TYR A 406 6.10 -11.97 -5.99
CA TYR A 406 5.21 -13.01 -6.48
C TYR A 406 3.75 -12.55 -6.43
N PHE A 407 3.16 -12.30 -7.60
CA PHE A 407 1.70 -12.11 -7.76
C PHE A 407 0.98 -13.42 -8.08
N SER A 408 1.74 -14.42 -8.50
CA SER A 408 1.27 -15.79 -8.62
C SER A 408 2.42 -16.77 -8.35
N PHE A 409 2.08 -18.05 -8.21
CA PHE A 409 3.10 -19.10 -8.11
C PHE A 409 3.57 -19.49 -9.51
N ASP A 410 4.87 -19.42 -9.77
CA ASP A 410 5.44 -20.08 -10.95
C ASP A 410 5.47 -21.60 -10.77
N ARG A 411 5.57 -22.34 -11.88
CA ARG A 411 5.61 -23.82 -11.87
C ARG A 411 6.69 -24.36 -10.93
N TYR A 412 7.83 -23.70 -10.82
CA TYR A 412 8.97 -24.12 -9.98
C TYR A 412 8.72 -23.87 -8.49
N THR A 413 8.24 -22.69 -8.11
CA THR A 413 7.90 -22.33 -6.72
C THR A 413 6.73 -23.19 -6.24
N LEU A 414 5.75 -23.47 -7.10
CA LEU A 414 4.66 -24.39 -6.77
C LEU A 414 5.20 -25.82 -6.55
N ARG A 415 6.15 -26.27 -7.38
CA ARG A 415 6.79 -27.60 -7.23
C ARG A 415 7.60 -27.68 -5.94
N GLU A 416 8.40 -26.68 -5.60
CA GLU A 416 9.14 -26.63 -4.32
C GLU A 416 8.18 -26.56 -3.12
N ARG A 417 7.11 -25.77 -3.20
CA ARG A 417 6.08 -25.72 -2.16
C ARG A 417 5.40 -27.09 -1.96
N ASN A 418 5.01 -27.73 -3.05
CA ASN A 418 4.37 -29.04 -3.01
C ASN A 418 5.36 -30.14 -2.59
N ARG A 419 6.66 -30.00 -2.86
CA ARG A 419 7.71 -30.89 -2.34
C ARG A 419 7.83 -30.81 -0.82
N ARG A 420 7.63 -29.61 -0.24
CA ARG A 420 7.62 -29.38 1.22
C ARG A 420 6.33 -29.88 1.90
N LYS A 421 5.17 -29.80 1.23
CA LYS A 421 3.91 -30.40 1.71
C LYS A 421 3.84 -31.89 1.31
N LYS A 422 4.38 -32.78 2.15
CA LYS A 422 4.10 -34.23 2.03
C LYS A 422 2.58 -34.46 2.13
N GLY A 423 1.94 -34.85 1.03
CA GLY A 423 0.62 -35.51 1.05
C GLY A 423 -0.65 -34.68 0.76
N GLY A 424 -0.56 -33.46 0.24
CA GLY A 424 -1.75 -32.69 -0.18
C GLY A 424 -2.17 -32.96 -1.64
N PRO A 425 -3.47 -32.78 -2.00
CA PRO A 425 -3.94 -32.94 -3.38
C PRO A 425 -3.18 -31.99 -4.34
N LYS A 426 -2.88 -32.50 -5.54
CA LYS A 426 -2.04 -31.85 -6.57
C LYS A 426 -2.77 -30.79 -7.41
N GLU A 427 -4.05 -30.54 -7.15
CA GLU A 427 -4.84 -29.63 -7.97
C GLU A 427 -4.49 -28.17 -7.71
N GLN A 428 -4.30 -27.45 -8.82
CA GLN A 428 -4.00 -26.03 -8.88
C GLN A 428 -5.23 -25.26 -8.39
N SER A 429 -5.24 -24.86 -7.12
CA SER A 429 -6.21 -23.88 -6.67
C SER A 429 -5.83 -22.53 -7.27
N LEU A 430 -6.61 -22.06 -8.26
CA LEU A 430 -6.55 -20.70 -8.83
C LEU A 430 -6.67 -19.60 -7.75
N THR A 431 -7.01 -19.98 -6.52
CA THR A 431 -7.12 -19.19 -5.29
C THR A 431 -5.85 -18.43 -4.88
N PHE A 432 -4.69 -18.69 -5.49
CA PHE A 432 -3.42 -18.05 -5.14
C PHE A 432 -2.88 -17.10 -6.22
N ILE A 433 -3.71 -16.73 -7.20
CA ILE A 433 -3.38 -15.75 -8.24
C ILE A 433 -3.88 -14.37 -7.80
N ALA A 434 -3.08 -13.32 -7.98
CA ALA A 434 -3.53 -11.95 -7.79
C ALA A 434 -4.48 -11.51 -8.92
N LEU A 435 -5.56 -10.82 -8.57
CA LEU A 435 -6.55 -10.29 -9.51
C LEU A 435 -6.57 -8.76 -9.44
N PHE A 436 -6.48 -8.10 -10.59
CA PHE A 436 -6.58 -6.64 -10.71
C PHE A 436 -7.87 -6.27 -11.43
N HIS A 437 -8.88 -5.85 -10.67
CA HIS A 437 -10.22 -5.49 -11.20
C HIS A 437 -10.28 -4.07 -11.78
N GLY A 438 -9.42 -3.16 -11.30
CA GLY A 438 -9.31 -1.80 -11.81
C GLY A 438 -7.91 -1.45 -12.30
N VAL A 439 -7.66 -0.16 -12.46
CA VAL A 439 -6.41 0.34 -13.06
C VAL A 439 -5.24 0.03 -12.12
N VAL A 440 -4.14 -0.44 -12.69
CA VAL A 440 -2.90 -0.68 -11.96
C VAL A 440 -1.75 0.14 -12.53
N ASN A 441 -0.98 0.78 -11.66
CA ASN A 441 0.11 1.67 -12.03
C ASN A 441 1.44 1.23 -11.43
N PHE A 442 2.36 0.75 -12.24
CA PHE A 442 3.75 0.40 -11.91
C PHE A 442 4.76 1.38 -12.52
N THR A 443 4.36 2.63 -12.80
CA THR A 443 5.25 3.62 -13.41
C THR A 443 6.50 3.86 -12.56
N ASN A 444 7.68 3.80 -13.18
CA ASN A 444 9.01 3.85 -12.55
C ASN A 444 9.21 2.82 -11.42
N ALA A 445 8.44 1.73 -11.36
CA ALA A 445 8.66 0.69 -10.36
C ALA A 445 9.99 -0.03 -10.64
N LEU A 446 10.74 -0.33 -9.58
CA LEU A 446 12.05 -0.97 -9.65
C LEU A 446 11.98 -2.39 -9.09
N PHE A 447 12.30 -3.38 -9.91
CA PHE A 447 12.38 -4.79 -9.52
C PHE A 447 13.83 -5.27 -9.66
N TYR A 448 14.55 -5.37 -8.54
CA TYR A 448 15.95 -5.81 -8.55
C TYR A 448 16.12 -7.32 -8.70
N ARG A 449 15.06 -8.08 -8.41
CA ARG A 449 15.01 -9.54 -8.49
C ARG A 449 13.84 -9.97 -9.35
N LYS A 450 13.76 -11.28 -9.60
CA LYS A 450 12.64 -11.91 -10.30
C LYS A 450 11.26 -11.42 -9.83
N ALA A 451 10.43 -11.03 -10.79
CA ALA A 451 9.02 -10.69 -10.60
C ALA A 451 8.12 -11.65 -11.40
N VAL A 452 7.08 -12.19 -10.75
CA VAL A 452 6.22 -13.24 -11.33
C VAL A 452 4.76 -12.82 -11.37
N PHE A 453 4.21 -12.75 -12.59
CA PHE A 453 2.83 -12.43 -12.95
C PHE A 453 2.17 -13.54 -13.79
N GLU A 454 2.55 -14.81 -13.60
CA GLU A 454 1.99 -15.93 -14.37
C GLU A 454 0.48 -16.11 -14.12
N ASN A 455 -0.32 -16.26 -15.18
CA ASN A 455 -1.77 -16.43 -15.11
C ASN A 455 -2.52 -15.28 -14.39
N VAL A 456 -1.93 -14.08 -14.29
CA VAL A 456 -2.57 -12.91 -13.69
C VAL A 456 -3.59 -12.29 -14.66
N PHE A 457 -4.70 -11.81 -14.11
CA PHE A 457 -5.76 -11.14 -14.87
C PHE A 457 -5.77 -9.64 -14.55
N PHE A 458 -5.68 -8.83 -15.60
CA PHE A 458 -5.80 -7.38 -15.55
C PHE A 458 -7.07 -6.97 -16.29
N GLU A 459 -8.12 -6.60 -15.55
CA GLU A 459 -9.42 -6.23 -16.11
C GLU A 459 -9.43 -4.82 -16.71
N LYS A 460 -8.65 -3.91 -16.14
CA LYS A 460 -8.43 -2.55 -16.67
C LYS A 460 -6.97 -2.35 -17.07
N PHE A 461 -6.66 -1.14 -17.50
CA PHE A 461 -5.37 -0.78 -18.06
C PHE A 461 -4.24 -1.01 -17.05
N ALA A 462 -3.17 -1.67 -17.49
CA ALA A 462 -1.99 -1.94 -16.69
C ALA A 462 -0.81 -1.10 -17.18
N ASN A 463 -0.36 -0.14 -16.36
CA ASN A 463 0.75 0.74 -16.71
C ASN A 463 2.06 0.25 -16.08
N PHE A 464 3.09 0.00 -16.88
CA PHE A 464 4.46 -0.38 -16.50
C PHE A 464 5.49 0.58 -17.12
N GLU A 465 5.10 1.84 -17.36
CA GLU A 465 5.96 2.83 -18.00
C GLU A 465 7.23 3.11 -17.20
N ASN A 466 8.38 3.12 -17.88
CA ASN A 466 9.70 3.29 -17.27
C ASN A 466 10.00 2.31 -16.11
N ALA A 467 9.25 1.21 -15.99
CA ALA A 467 9.55 0.19 -14.99
C ALA A 467 10.90 -0.48 -15.31
N CYS A 468 11.67 -0.80 -14.28
CA CYS A 468 12.99 -1.39 -14.41
C CYS A 468 13.00 -2.81 -13.83
N PHE A 469 13.32 -3.78 -14.67
CA PHE A 469 13.45 -5.19 -14.32
C PHE A 469 14.93 -5.60 -14.45
N ALA A 470 15.61 -5.76 -13.31
CA ALA A 470 17.03 -6.11 -13.29
C ALA A 470 17.29 -7.60 -13.58
N GLU A 471 16.28 -8.45 -13.42
CA GLU A 471 16.28 -9.88 -13.73
C GLU A 471 15.14 -10.23 -14.70
N GLU A 472 14.81 -11.52 -14.83
CA GLU A 472 13.68 -11.99 -15.62
C GLU A 472 12.33 -11.57 -15.01
N ILE A 473 11.37 -11.26 -15.88
CA ILE A 473 9.97 -11.04 -15.49
C ILE A 473 9.04 -11.90 -16.34
N ASN A 474 8.07 -12.54 -15.69
CA ASN A 474 7.20 -13.52 -16.32
C ASN A 474 5.70 -13.13 -16.26
N PHE A 475 5.10 -12.94 -17.42
CA PHE A 475 3.67 -12.72 -17.67
C PHE A 475 3.04 -13.89 -18.45
N GLN A 476 3.59 -15.09 -18.33
CA GLN A 476 3.08 -16.26 -19.04
C GLN A 476 1.60 -16.53 -18.71
N ASN A 477 0.79 -16.77 -19.75
CA ASN A 477 -0.66 -16.98 -19.67
C ASN A 477 -1.43 -15.82 -18.98
N SER A 478 -0.87 -14.62 -18.84
CA SER A 478 -1.62 -13.50 -18.28
C SER A 478 -2.61 -12.92 -19.31
N HIS A 479 -3.69 -12.31 -18.82
CA HIS A 479 -4.72 -11.72 -19.67
C HIS A 479 -4.88 -10.23 -19.35
N PHE A 480 -4.72 -9.38 -20.37
CA PHE A 480 -4.89 -7.94 -20.31
C PHE A 480 -6.12 -7.52 -21.13
N LEU A 481 -7.24 -7.26 -20.44
CA LEU A 481 -8.53 -6.95 -21.07
C LEU A 481 -8.61 -5.53 -21.63
N ALA A 482 -7.97 -4.56 -20.98
CA ALA A 482 -7.99 -3.15 -21.41
C ALA A 482 -6.59 -2.64 -21.82
N GLY A 483 -5.67 -3.55 -22.16
CA GLY A 483 -4.34 -3.20 -22.68
C GLY A 483 -3.29 -2.94 -21.60
N ALA A 484 -2.06 -2.72 -22.06
CA ALA A 484 -0.92 -2.48 -21.17
C ALA A 484 0.14 -1.58 -21.81
N SER A 485 0.81 -0.74 -21.01
CA SER A 485 1.94 0.07 -21.47
C SER A 485 3.22 -0.35 -20.78
N PHE A 486 4.24 -0.71 -21.56
CA PHE A 486 5.62 -0.98 -21.16
C PHE A 486 6.57 0.06 -21.76
N LYS A 487 6.05 1.24 -22.10
CA LYS A 487 6.82 2.29 -22.77
C LYS A 487 8.00 2.74 -21.90
N GLY A 488 9.18 2.80 -22.48
CA GLY A 488 10.42 3.17 -21.77
C GLY A 488 10.87 2.17 -20.71
N SER A 489 10.24 1.00 -20.59
CA SER A 489 10.64 0.00 -19.59
C SER A 489 12.01 -0.58 -19.91
N PHE A 490 12.77 -0.92 -18.87
CA PHE A 490 14.07 -1.56 -18.99
C PHE A 490 13.99 -3.00 -18.48
N CYS A 491 14.47 -3.96 -19.26
CA CYS A 491 14.61 -5.36 -18.86
C CYS A 491 16.02 -5.84 -19.17
N SER A 492 16.79 -6.14 -18.13
CA SER A 492 18.16 -6.63 -18.24
C SER A 492 18.26 -8.03 -18.83
N GLN A 493 17.21 -8.84 -18.66
CA GLN A 493 17.17 -10.24 -19.11
C GLN A 493 15.98 -10.52 -20.05
N GLU A 494 15.18 -11.54 -19.77
CA GLU A 494 14.03 -11.94 -20.58
C GLU A 494 12.73 -11.32 -20.05
N LEU A 495 11.96 -10.72 -20.96
CA LEU A 495 10.59 -10.28 -20.75
C LEU A 495 9.65 -11.29 -21.42
N ASN A 496 8.98 -12.11 -20.61
CA ASN A 496 8.24 -13.28 -21.09
C ASN A 496 6.71 -13.08 -21.07
N PHE A 497 6.08 -13.15 -22.24
CA PHE A 497 4.63 -13.09 -22.47
C PHE A 497 4.10 -14.34 -23.20
N THR A 498 4.73 -15.50 -22.97
CA THR A 498 4.30 -16.75 -23.62
C THR A 498 2.82 -17.00 -23.33
N LYS A 499 2.00 -17.17 -24.38
CA LYS A 499 0.54 -17.37 -24.29
C LYS A 499 -0.24 -16.26 -23.57
N ALA A 500 0.33 -15.06 -23.46
CA ALA A 500 -0.39 -13.92 -22.94
C ALA A 500 -1.46 -13.46 -23.95
N VAL A 501 -2.59 -12.97 -23.44
CA VAL A 501 -3.70 -12.47 -24.26
C VAL A 501 -3.87 -10.97 -24.00
N PHE A 502 -3.86 -10.18 -25.07
CA PHE A 502 -4.10 -8.74 -25.04
C PHE A 502 -5.36 -8.44 -25.88
N ASP A 503 -6.47 -8.13 -25.21
CA ASP A 503 -7.74 -7.78 -25.88
C ASP A 503 -7.74 -6.30 -26.34
N ASP A 504 -6.82 -5.50 -25.81
CA ASP A 504 -6.58 -4.12 -26.23
C ASP A 504 -5.10 -3.92 -26.63
N TYR A 505 -4.72 -2.67 -26.87
CA TYR A 505 -3.41 -2.25 -27.31
C TYR A 505 -2.32 -2.56 -26.26
N VAL A 506 -1.16 -3.04 -26.74
CA VAL A 506 0.06 -3.18 -25.94
C VAL A 506 1.21 -2.34 -26.50
N ASN A 507 1.83 -1.53 -25.64
CA ASN A 507 2.84 -0.56 -26.02
C ASN A 507 4.24 -0.93 -25.48
N PHE A 508 5.22 -1.19 -26.34
CA PHE A 508 6.64 -1.35 -25.97
C PHE A 508 7.54 -0.22 -26.50
N ASP A 509 6.96 0.93 -26.85
CA ASP A 509 7.72 2.05 -27.41
C ASP A 509 8.85 2.48 -26.48
N LEU A 510 10.04 2.75 -27.01
CA LEU A 510 11.23 3.14 -26.24
C LEU A 510 11.69 2.12 -25.18
N ALA A 511 11.13 0.91 -25.14
CA ALA A 511 11.55 -0.12 -24.19
C ALA A 511 12.97 -0.60 -24.53
N ASN A 512 13.76 -0.92 -23.51
CA ASN A 512 15.11 -1.45 -23.64
C ASN A 512 15.18 -2.86 -23.04
N ILE A 513 15.26 -3.88 -23.88
CA ILE A 513 15.20 -5.30 -23.53
C ILE A 513 16.47 -5.99 -24.04
N ASN A 514 17.43 -6.20 -23.14
CA ASN A 514 18.80 -6.59 -23.47
C ASN A 514 19.00 -8.05 -23.91
N ARG A 515 18.03 -8.97 -23.76
CA ARG A 515 18.23 -10.38 -24.17
C ARG A 515 17.14 -10.87 -25.10
N ARG A 516 15.90 -10.84 -24.63
CA ARG A 516 14.78 -11.42 -25.38
C ARG A 516 13.44 -10.86 -24.92
N LEU A 517 12.63 -10.46 -25.89
CA LEU A 517 11.19 -10.30 -25.72
C LEU A 517 10.50 -11.57 -26.25
N ASN A 518 9.88 -12.34 -25.38
CA ASN A 518 9.27 -13.62 -25.74
C ASN A 518 7.75 -13.53 -25.83
N LEU A 519 7.21 -13.54 -27.05
CA LEU A 519 5.77 -13.40 -27.36
C LEU A 519 5.21 -14.70 -27.96
N THR A 520 5.83 -15.85 -27.70
CA THR A 520 5.42 -17.15 -28.26
C THR A 520 3.95 -17.42 -27.91
N ASP A 521 3.12 -17.70 -28.92
CA ASP A 521 1.66 -17.94 -28.78
C ASP A 521 0.85 -16.81 -28.12
N ALA A 522 1.42 -15.61 -27.96
CA ALA A 522 0.69 -14.44 -27.51
C ALA A 522 -0.35 -13.98 -28.54
N ALA A 523 -1.51 -13.51 -28.07
CA ALA A 523 -2.58 -12.98 -28.91
C ALA A 523 -2.75 -11.47 -28.70
N PHE A 524 -2.88 -10.71 -29.79
CA PHE A 524 -3.05 -9.25 -29.77
C PHE A 524 -4.29 -8.85 -30.56
N ASP A 525 -5.38 -8.40 -29.95
CA ASP A 525 -6.60 -8.06 -30.69
C ASP A 525 -6.50 -6.67 -31.35
N LYS A 526 -6.16 -5.64 -30.56
CA LYS A 526 -6.05 -4.24 -31.03
C LYS A 526 -4.63 -3.77 -31.33
N GLY A 527 -3.70 -4.71 -31.40
CA GLY A 527 -2.35 -4.48 -31.92
C GLY A 527 -1.28 -4.18 -30.88
N ILE A 528 -0.06 -4.07 -31.40
CA ILE A 528 1.18 -3.96 -30.62
C ILE A 528 2.12 -2.94 -31.27
N SER A 529 2.97 -2.33 -30.46
CA SER A 529 3.95 -1.35 -30.91
C SER A 529 5.32 -1.57 -30.26
N PHE A 530 6.40 -1.37 -31.02
CA PHE A 530 7.79 -1.46 -30.53
C PHE A 530 8.64 -0.27 -31.04
N TYR A 531 8.03 0.89 -31.23
CA TYR A 531 8.70 2.02 -31.86
C TYR A 531 9.86 2.54 -31.01
N HIS A 532 11.05 2.67 -31.62
CA HIS A 532 12.30 2.96 -30.92
C HIS A 532 12.65 2.02 -29.74
N ALA A 533 12.06 0.83 -29.69
CA ALA A 533 12.49 -0.17 -28.72
C ALA A 533 13.89 -0.69 -29.10
N VAL A 534 14.76 -0.84 -28.12
CA VAL A 534 16.06 -1.49 -28.25
C VAL A 534 15.87 -2.92 -27.73
N ILE A 535 15.75 -3.87 -28.65
CA ILE A 535 15.48 -5.28 -28.31
C ILE A 535 16.46 -6.16 -29.07
N ASP A 536 17.21 -7.01 -28.36
CA ASP A 536 18.16 -7.93 -28.97
C ASP A 536 17.47 -8.93 -29.92
N VAL A 537 16.44 -9.62 -29.41
CA VAL A 537 15.63 -10.58 -30.17
C VAL A 537 14.17 -10.53 -29.73
N VAL A 538 13.27 -10.34 -30.70
CA VAL A 538 11.82 -10.56 -30.53
C VAL A 538 11.47 -11.98 -30.99
N VAL A 539 10.94 -12.79 -30.08
CA VAL A 539 10.40 -14.12 -30.41
C VAL A 539 8.91 -14.04 -30.61
N VAL A 540 8.50 -13.92 -31.86
CA VAL A 540 7.11 -13.87 -32.33
C VAL A 540 6.97 -14.60 -33.66
N GLU A 541 5.79 -15.12 -33.98
CA GLU A 541 5.47 -15.70 -35.28
C GLU A 541 4.82 -14.67 -36.22
N ARG A 542 5.02 -14.82 -37.53
CA ARG A 542 4.44 -13.89 -38.52
C ARG A 542 2.92 -13.77 -38.38
N ASP A 543 2.22 -14.88 -38.20
CA ASP A 543 0.76 -14.91 -38.08
C ASP A 543 0.25 -14.16 -36.84
N GLN A 544 1.08 -14.01 -35.81
CA GLN A 544 0.74 -13.25 -34.61
C GLN A 544 0.85 -11.73 -34.82
N ILE A 545 1.73 -11.28 -35.72
CA ILE A 545 2.11 -9.86 -35.85
C ILE A 545 1.65 -9.20 -37.14
N GLU A 546 1.41 -9.97 -38.20
CA GLU A 546 1.01 -9.44 -39.51
C GLU A 546 -0.30 -8.64 -39.44
N ASN A 547 -0.26 -7.38 -39.91
CA ASN A 547 -1.36 -6.41 -39.83
C ASN A 547 -1.77 -5.99 -38.40
N ARG A 548 -0.96 -6.30 -37.39
CA ARG A 548 -1.23 -5.96 -35.98
C ARG A 548 -0.32 -4.87 -35.42
N LEU A 549 0.62 -4.35 -36.20
CA LEU A 549 1.42 -3.20 -35.79
C LEU A 549 0.56 -1.94 -35.84
N VAL A 550 0.52 -1.20 -34.73
CA VAL A 550 -0.40 -0.07 -34.57
C VAL A 550 -0.19 1.02 -35.62
N TYR A 551 1.06 1.33 -35.93
CA TYR A 551 1.38 2.41 -36.86
C TYR A 551 1.14 2.07 -38.33
N GLU A 552 0.77 0.82 -38.66
CA GLU A 552 0.35 0.47 -40.02
C GLU A 552 -0.98 1.11 -40.43
N GLY A 553 -1.79 1.50 -39.44
CA GLY A 553 -3.12 2.08 -39.65
C GLY A 553 -4.09 1.12 -40.35
N LEU A 554 -3.90 -0.19 -40.18
CA LEU A 554 -4.74 -1.26 -40.73
C LEU A 554 -5.78 -1.77 -39.72
N LEU A 555 -5.64 -1.41 -38.46
CA LEU A 555 -6.57 -1.77 -37.39
C LEU A 555 -7.89 -1.01 -37.57
N LYS A 556 -9.00 -1.68 -37.24
CA LYS A 556 -10.36 -1.13 -37.43
C LYS A 556 -10.60 0.14 -36.61
N GLU A 557 -9.94 0.27 -35.47
CA GLU A 557 -10.01 1.45 -34.61
C GLU A 557 -9.07 2.53 -35.16
N GLN A 558 -9.64 3.57 -35.80
CA GLN A 558 -8.91 4.67 -36.45
C GLN A 558 -8.21 5.65 -35.48
N LYS A 559 -7.84 5.22 -34.26
CA LYS A 559 -7.15 6.08 -33.28
C LYS A 559 -5.76 6.49 -33.79
N TYR A 560 -5.10 5.63 -34.57
CA TYR A 560 -3.76 5.88 -35.11
C TYR A 560 -3.80 6.04 -36.63
N LYS A 561 -3.34 7.18 -37.12
CA LYS A 561 -3.09 7.38 -38.56
C LYS A 561 -1.89 6.53 -38.97
N ARG A 562 -1.86 6.09 -40.23
CA ARG A 562 -0.73 5.35 -40.77
C ARG A 562 0.55 6.19 -40.74
N HIS A 563 1.60 5.68 -40.10
CA HIS A 563 2.90 6.35 -39.96
C HIS A 563 4.05 5.51 -40.54
N TYR A 564 4.39 5.76 -41.80
CA TYR A 564 5.41 4.98 -42.52
C TYR A 564 6.79 4.96 -41.86
N MET A 565 7.16 6.03 -41.14
CA MET A 565 8.45 6.11 -40.45
C MET A 565 8.52 5.17 -39.24
N ARG A 566 7.50 5.18 -38.37
CA ARG A 566 7.45 4.29 -37.20
C ARG A 566 7.40 2.83 -37.63
N VAL A 567 6.52 2.53 -38.58
CA VAL A 567 6.37 1.18 -39.15
C VAL A 567 7.67 0.65 -39.73
N LYS A 568 8.44 1.49 -40.44
CA LYS A 568 9.75 1.09 -40.97
C LYS A 568 10.67 0.60 -39.86
N GLU A 569 10.76 1.31 -38.74
CA GLU A 569 11.66 0.94 -37.64
C GLU A 569 11.22 -0.36 -36.96
N GLU A 570 9.93 -0.55 -36.74
CA GLU A 570 9.39 -1.79 -36.18
C GLU A 570 9.70 -3.01 -37.06
N TYR A 571 9.52 -2.87 -38.38
CA TYR A 571 9.90 -3.93 -39.32
C TYR A 571 11.40 -4.18 -39.39
N LEU A 572 12.24 -3.19 -39.08
CA LEU A 572 13.69 -3.38 -38.99
C LEU A 572 14.03 -4.29 -37.80
N ILE A 573 13.43 -4.05 -36.64
CA ILE A 573 13.58 -4.89 -35.43
C ILE A 573 13.10 -6.31 -35.72
N LEU A 574 11.94 -6.48 -36.34
CA LEU A 574 11.41 -7.80 -36.71
C LEU A 574 12.34 -8.54 -37.68
N LYS A 575 12.83 -7.84 -38.72
CA LYS A 575 13.77 -8.42 -39.69
C LYS A 575 15.05 -8.92 -39.00
N GLU A 576 15.65 -8.11 -38.13
CA GLU A 576 16.86 -8.52 -37.39
C GLU A 576 16.58 -9.68 -36.44
N SER A 577 15.41 -9.69 -35.79
CA SER A 577 14.97 -10.77 -34.91
C SER A 577 14.75 -12.09 -35.66
N PHE A 578 14.10 -12.07 -36.83
CA PHE A 578 13.90 -13.26 -37.66
C PHE A 578 15.22 -13.80 -38.21
N HIS A 579 16.12 -12.90 -38.61
CA HIS A 579 17.46 -13.26 -39.07
C HIS A 579 18.25 -14.03 -38.00
N GLN A 580 18.31 -13.48 -36.77
CA GLN A 580 18.99 -14.14 -35.65
C GLN A 580 18.39 -15.50 -35.28
N ARG A 581 17.10 -15.70 -35.54
CA ARG A 581 16.37 -16.96 -35.29
C ARG A 581 16.44 -17.96 -36.44
N GLY A 582 17.06 -17.63 -37.57
CA GLY A 582 17.10 -18.48 -38.77
C GLY A 582 15.75 -18.63 -39.47
N LYS A 583 14.83 -17.67 -39.29
CA LYS A 583 13.48 -17.65 -39.89
C LYS A 583 13.47 -16.84 -41.18
N PHE A 584 14.01 -17.42 -42.25
CA PHE A 584 14.35 -16.66 -43.45
C PHE A 584 13.13 -16.22 -44.30
N ASP A 585 12.05 -16.99 -44.31
CA ASP A 585 10.83 -16.58 -45.03
C ASP A 585 10.14 -15.39 -44.35
N GLU A 586 10.13 -15.36 -43.01
CA GLU A 586 9.64 -14.24 -42.20
C GLU A 586 10.60 -13.04 -42.23
N GLU A 587 11.91 -13.27 -42.25
CA GLU A 587 12.93 -12.23 -42.50
C GLU A 587 12.65 -11.53 -43.84
N ASP A 588 12.43 -12.29 -44.91
CA ASP A 588 12.16 -11.76 -46.25
C ASP A 588 10.87 -10.93 -46.28
N TRP A 589 9.82 -11.37 -45.58
CA TRP A 589 8.59 -10.61 -45.41
C TRP A 589 8.82 -9.29 -44.67
N ALA A 590 9.48 -9.32 -43.51
CA ALA A 590 9.77 -8.13 -42.72
C ALA A 590 10.70 -7.16 -43.47
N TYR A 591 11.72 -7.68 -44.17
CA TYR A 591 12.61 -6.89 -45.03
C TYR A 591 11.85 -6.19 -46.15
N TYR A 592 10.94 -6.90 -46.83
CA TYR A 592 10.11 -6.31 -47.87
C TYR A 592 9.26 -5.16 -47.32
N GLN A 593 8.58 -5.36 -46.19
CA GLN A 593 7.77 -4.31 -45.56
C GLN A 593 8.62 -3.13 -45.11
N TYR A 594 9.80 -3.38 -44.52
CA TYR A 594 10.78 -2.34 -44.20
C TYR A 594 11.10 -1.46 -45.42
N ARG A 595 11.45 -2.06 -46.57
CA ARG A 595 11.82 -1.31 -47.79
C ARG A 595 10.65 -0.53 -48.38
N VAL A 596 9.44 -1.11 -48.36
CA VAL A 596 8.23 -0.44 -48.84
C VAL A 596 7.90 0.78 -47.98
N ASN A 597 7.96 0.65 -46.66
CA ASN A 597 7.68 1.74 -45.73
C ASN A 597 8.79 2.80 -45.73
N ASP A 598 10.05 2.42 -45.89
CA ASP A 598 11.19 3.35 -46.10
C ASP A 598 11.03 4.21 -47.36
N ARG A 599 10.66 3.60 -48.50
CA ARG A 599 10.37 4.35 -49.71
C ARG A 599 9.19 5.32 -49.51
N LYS A 600 8.11 4.85 -48.89
CA LYS A 600 6.89 5.66 -48.69
C LYS A 600 7.13 6.80 -47.70
N SER A 601 7.89 6.59 -46.62
CA SER A 601 8.24 7.64 -45.66
C SER A 601 9.10 8.72 -46.33
N LEU A 602 10.10 8.33 -47.13
CA LEU A 602 10.92 9.27 -47.90
C LEU A 602 10.10 10.05 -48.94
N THR A 603 9.15 9.38 -49.61
CA THR A 603 8.22 10.03 -50.55
C THR A 603 7.37 11.08 -49.84
N GLU A 604 6.78 10.72 -48.70
CA GLU A 604 5.96 11.63 -47.92
C GLU A 604 6.78 12.83 -47.41
N LYS A 605 7.98 12.58 -46.87
CA LYS A 605 8.90 13.63 -46.43
C LYS A 605 9.28 14.58 -47.56
N ALA A 606 9.57 14.07 -48.76
CA ALA A 606 9.89 14.88 -49.93
C ALA A 606 8.69 15.73 -50.41
N LEU A 607 7.49 15.15 -50.48
CA LEU A 607 6.27 15.88 -50.87
C LEU A 607 5.92 16.97 -49.87
N ARG A 608 5.99 16.68 -48.56
CA ARG A 608 5.74 17.68 -47.51
C ARG A 608 6.77 18.81 -47.53
N SER A 609 8.04 18.47 -47.70
CA SER A 609 9.14 19.45 -47.81
C SER A 609 8.95 20.37 -49.02
N LEU A 610 8.46 19.87 -50.16
CA LEU A 610 8.13 20.68 -51.34
C LEU A 610 6.94 21.60 -51.12
N LEU A 611 5.91 21.11 -50.43
CA LEU A 611 4.68 21.84 -50.14
C LEU A 611 4.82 22.82 -48.96
N GLY A 612 6.00 22.93 -48.35
CA GLY A 612 6.22 23.76 -47.15
C GLY A 612 5.39 23.34 -45.95
N LYS A 613 4.84 22.12 -45.96
CA LYS A 613 4.07 21.57 -44.84
C LYS A 613 5.04 21.03 -43.79
N PRO A 614 4.68 21.10 -42.49
CA PRO A 614 5.47 20.43 -41.47
C PRO A 614 5.59 18.95 -41.84
N ILE A 615 6.81 18.42 -41.72
CA ILE A 615 7.03 16.98 -41.73
C ILE A 615 6.11 16.45 -40.63
N LEU A 616 5.39 15.34 -40.87
CA LEU A 616 4.89 14.54 -39.76
C LEU A 616 6.13 13.97 -39.04
N ALA A 617 6.87 14.82 -38.33
CA ALA A 617 7.47 14.37 -37.11
C ALA A 617 6.30 13.81 -36.33
N VAL A 618 6.45 12.56 -35.88
CA VAL A 618 5.88 12.05 -34.63
C VAL A 618 5.13 13.19 -33.94
N GLN A 619 3.82 13.27 -34.17
CA GLN A 619 2.97 13.91 -33.20
C GLN A 619 3.11 13.00 -31.99
N ASP A 620 4.14 13.25 -31.19
CA ASP A 620 3.89 13.35 -29.78
C ASP A 620 3.04 14.62 -29.69
N ASP A 621 1.75 14.48 -30.02
CA ASP A 621 0.79 15.25 -29.27
C ASP A 621 1.12 14.80 -27.85
N VAL A 622 1.92 15.61 -27.14
CA VAL A 622 1.89 15.66 -25.68
C VAL A 622 0.41 15.55 -25.41
N PRO A 623 -0.07 14.44 -24.82
CA PRO A 623 -1.49 14.27 -24.59
C PRO A 623 -1.99 15.59 -24.02
N GLU A 624 -3.10 16.15 -24.51
CA GLU A 624 -3.62 17.39 -23.89
C GLU A 624 -3.70 17.22 -22.35
N GLU A 625 -3.90 15.97 -21.92
CA GLU A 625 -3.77 15.42 -20.56
C GLU A 625 -2.43 15.68 -19.84
N GLU A 626 -1.25 15.65 -20.49
CA GLU A 626 0.05 15.94 -19.82
C GLU A 626 0.22 17.44 -19.56
N LYS A 627 -0.23 18.31 -20.48
CA LYS A 627 -0.26 19.77 -20.26
C LYS A 627 -1.30 20.15 -19.22
N GLU A 628 -2.44 19.47 -19.25
CA GLU A 628 -3.50 19.63 -18.25
C GLU A 628 -3.02 19.16 -16.88
N CYS A 629 -2.35 18.01 -16.77
CA CYS A 629 -1.72 17.52 -15.54
C CYS A 629 -0.64 18.47 -15.00
N ASP A 630 0.28 18.95 -15.84
CA ASP A 630 1.31 19.93 -15.43
C ASP A 630 0.68 21.23 -14.92
N SER A 631 -0.41 21.68 -15.55
CA SER A 631 -1.16 22.86 -15.10
C SER A 631 -1.95 22.61 -13.81
N LEU A 632 -2.56 21.42 -13.65
CA LEU A 632 -3.31 21.01 -12.47
C LEU A 632 -2.39 20.81 -11.26
N LEU A 633 -1.19 20.25 -11.45
CA LEU A 633 -0.19 20.06 -10.40
C LEU A 633 0.19 21.42 -9.80
N VAL A 634 0.55 22.40 -10.64
CA VAL A 634 0.88 23.75 -10.18
C VAL A 634 -0.33 24.44 -9.56
N GLU A 635 -1.52 24.29 -10.14
CA GLU A 635 -2.74 24.90 -9.59
C GLU A 635 -3.14 24.32 -8.22
N GLN A 636 -2.95 23.01 -8.00
CA GLN A 636 -3.20 22.36 -6.71
C GLN A 636 -2.24 22.86 -5.63
N GLU A 637 -0.94 22.92 -5.93
CA GLU A 637 0.06 23.41 -4.98
C GLU A 637 -0.07 24.91 -4.71
N GLU A 638 -0.42 25.73 -5.72
CA GLU A 638 -0.73 27.16 -5.51
C GLU A 638 -1.98 27.37 -4.64
N LYS A 639 -3.00 26.52 -4.77
CA LYS A 639 -4.19 26.57 -3.92
C LYS A 639 -3.87 26.22 -2.47
N LYS A 640 -3.01 25.21 -2.23
CA LYS A 640 -2.53 24.85 -0.89
C LYS A 640 -1.73 25.99 -0.27
N CYS A 641 -0.75 26.53 -1.00
CA CYS A 641 0.08 27.64 -0.53
C CYS A 641 -0.75 28.89 -0.18
N LYS A 642 -1.71 29.28 -1.05
CA LYS A 642 -2.64 30.39 -0.78
C LYS A 642 -3.54 30.17 0.43
N LYS A 643 -3.90 28.92 0.73
CA LYS A 643 -4.72 28.59 1.91
C LYS A 643 -3.89 28.78 3.19
N SER A 644 -2.63 28.36 3.18
CA SER A 644 -1.70 28.51 4.30
C SER A 644 -1.30 29.97 4.51
N GLU A 645 -1.08 30.75 3.45
CA GLU A 645 -0.85 32.21 3.54
C GLU A 645 -2.02 32.93 4.22
N LYS A 646 -3.26 32.61 3.85
CA LYS A 646 -4.46 33.17 4.49
C LYS A 646 -4.59 32.76 5.96
N ALA A 647 -4.21 31.53 6.30
CA ALA A 647 -4.20 31.05 7.67
C ALA A 647 -3.16 31.84 8.50
N MET A 648 -1.96 32.03 7.96
CA MET A 648 -0.89 32.81 8.59
C MET A 648 -1.28 34.28 8.78
N GLU A 649 -1.86 34.95 7.76
CA GLU A 649 -2.38 36.32 7.89
C GLU A 649 -3.46 36.42 8.98
N SER A 650 -4.31 35.40 9.14
CA SER A 650 -5.33 35.38 10.17
C SER A 650 -4.74 35.27 11.59
N LEU A 651 -3.67 34.48 11.76
CA LEU A 651 -2.94 34.33 13.02
C LEU A 651 -2.16 35.59 13.36
N GLN A 652 -1.52 36.23 12.36
CA GLN A 652 -0.85 37.52 12.54
C GLN A 652 -1.82 38.63 12.94
N ARG A 653 -3.02 38.70 12.34
CA ARG A 653 -4.07 39.65 12.76
C ARG A 653 -4.55 39.37 14.18
N LYS A 654 -4.67 38.10 14.59
CA LYS A 654 -5.00 37.74 15.97
C LYS A 654 -3.90 38.18 16.94
N LYS A 655 -2.63 38.01 16.57
CA LYS A 655 -1.47 38.49 17.34
C LYS A 655 -1.50 40.02 17.49
N GLU A 656 -1.73 40.76 16.40
CA GLU A 656 -1.85 42.23 16.45
C GLU A 656 -3.02 42.70 17.31
N ASN A 657 -4.16 42.02 17.25
CA ASN A 657 -5.32 42.37 18.07
C ASN A 657 -5.06 42.13 19.55
N LEU A 658 -4.39 41.02 19.91
CA LEU A 658 -3.99 40.74 21.29
C LEU A 658 -2.93 41.72 21.80
N LEU A 659 -1.97 42.12 20.95
CA LEU A 659 -0.99 43.16 21.29
C LEU A 659 -1.67 44.52 21.52
N LYS A 660 -2.64 44.88 20.68
CA LYS A 660 -3.45 46.10 20.86
C LYS A 660 -4.35 46.04 22.11
N GLU A 661 -4.84 44.86 22.50
CA GLU A 661 -5.55 44.67 23.76
C GLU A 661 -4.61 44.80 24.97
N LEU A 662 -3.37 44.34 24.84
CA LEU A 662 -2.31 44.50 25.84
C LEU A 662 -1.94 45.99 26.03
N GLU A 663 -1.88 46.76 24.94
CA GLU A 663 -1.58 48.20 24.96
C GLU A 663 -2.74 49.08 25.45
N LYS A 664 -4.00 48.62 25.32
CA LYS A 664 -5.20 49.39 25.71
C LYS A 664 -5.70 49.14 27.13
N GLN A 665 -5.18 48.15 27.85
CA GLN A 665 -5.67 47.81 29.19
C GLN A 665 -4.85 48.48 30.32
N ASP A 666 -5.36 49.63 30.78
CA ASP A 666 -5.07 50.14 32.12
C ASP A 666 -5.95 49.43 33.16
N SER A 667 -5.32 48.53 33.93
CA SER A 667 -5.80 47.89 35.16
C SER A 667 -6.91 46.82 35.07
N ASN A 668 -6.68 45.69 35.77
CA ASN A 668 -7.62 44.62 36.18
C ASN A 668 -7.90 43.38 35.30
N LYS A 669 -7.00 42.95 34.41
CA LYS A 669 -6.90 41.52 34.01
C LYS A 669 -5.45 41.00 34.18
N PRO A 670 -5.25 39.73 34.56
CA PRO A 670 -3.92 39.20 34.83
C PRO A 670 -3.10 39.14 33.53
N LYS A 671 -2.03 39.93 33.46
CA LYS A 671 -1.05 39.97 32.35
C LYS A 671 -0.61 38.57 31.93
N ASP A 672 -0.40 37.69 32.91
CA ASP A 672 0.08 36.33 32.74
C ASP A 672 -0.79 35.50 31.77
N ARG A 673 -2.12 35.70 31.77
CA ARG A 673 -3.03 34.92 30.91
C ARG A 673 -2.96 35.36 29.44
N ILE A 674 -2.71 36.65 29.19
CA ILE A 674 -2.58 37.18 27.83
C ILE A 674 -1.17 36.88 27.30
N GLU A 675 -0.14 36.92 28.16
CA GLU A 675 1.22 36.52 27.81
C GLU A 675 1.32 35.02 27.48
N GLU A 676 0.60 34.16 28.21
CA GLU A 676 0.51 32.73 27.93
C GLU A 676 -0.26 32.46 26.62
N GLN A 677 -1.33 33.20 26.35
CA GLN A 677 -2.02 33.17 25.06
C GLN A 677 -1.15 33.67 23.90
N LEU A 678 -0.30 34.68 24.12
CA LEU A 678 0.67 35.18 23.14
C LEU A 678 1.74 34.12 22.85
N LYS A 679 2.30 33.46 23.87
CA LYS A 679 3.26 32.35 23.68
C LYS A 679 2.68 31.21 22.88
N GLY A 680 1.46 30.76 23.23
CA GLY A 680 0.77 29.73 22.45
C GLY A 680 0.48 30.17 21.02
N LEU A 681 0.16 31.44 20.79
CA LEU A 681 0.00 31.97 19.43
C LEU A 681 1.32 32.06 18.65
N GLU A 682 2.43 32.37 19.32
CA GLU A 682 3.76 32.43 18.70
C GLU A 682 4.26 31.04 18.28
N GLU A 683 4.01 30.01 19.08
CA GLU A 683 4.27 28.62 18.71
C GLU A 683 3.42 28.21 17.49
N ASN A 684 2.12 28.51 17.49
CA ASN A 684 1.25 28.24 16.35
C ASN A 684 1.67 29.00 15.07
N ILE A 685 2.16 30.24 15.21
CA ILE A 685 2.70 31.02 14.09
C ILE A 685 3.99 30.39 13.56
N LEU A 686 4.87 29.91 14.44
CA LEU A 686 6.12 29.25 14.06
C LEU A 686 5.86 27.92 13.35
N GLU A 687 4.90 27.12 13.84
CA GLU A 687 4.47 25.89 13.19
C GLU A 687 3.88 26.14 11.80
N GLU A 688 2.98 27.12 11.66
CA GLU A 688 2.42 27.49 10.35
C GLU A 688 3.44 28.16 9.42
N GLN A 689 4.44 28.87 9.95
CA GLN A 689 5.56 29.39 9.16
C GLN A 689 6.39 28.25 8.56
N ASN A 690 6.75 27.25 9.37
CA ASN A 690 7.48 26.08 8.89
C ASN A 690 6.65 25.30 7.85
N SER A 691 5.34 25.15 8.08
CA SER A 691 4.44 24.51 7.11
C SER A 691 4.35 25.28 5.79
N LEU A 692 4.30 26.62 5.85
CA LEU A 692 4.28 27.46 4.66
C LEU A 692 5.61 27.38 3.88
N GLU A 693 6.75 27.40 4.57
CA GLU A 693 8.06 27.25 3.94
C GLU A 693 8.21 25.88 3.24
N GLU A 694 7.65 24.82 3.83
CA GLU A 694 7.61 23.49 3.23
C GLU A 694 6.73 23.48 1.97
N GLN A 695 5.53 24.04 2.03
CA GLN A 695 4.64 24.14 0.85
C GLN A 695 5.21 25.04 -0.26
N GLN A 696 5.92 26.11 0.08
CA GLN A 696 6.60 26.96 -0.90
C GLN A 696 7.76 26.21 -1.58
N ARG A 697 8.46 25.35 -0.84
CA ARG A 697 9.51 24.49 -1.38
C ARG A 697 8.93 23.46 -2.34
N GLU A 698 7.83 22.82 -1.98
CA GLU A 698 7.10 21.87 -2.84
C GLU A 698 6.56 22.55 -4.11
N LEU A 699 6.01 23.76 -4.00
CA LEU A 699 5.56 24.55 -5.15
C LEU A 699 6.72 24.91 -6.08
N LEU A 700 7.89 25.27 -5.53
CA LEU A 700 9.09 25.57 -6.31
C LEU A 700 9.59 24.31 -7.04
N GLU A 701 9.56 23.16 -6.38
CA GLU A 701 9.92 21.87 -6.98
C GLU A 701 8.97 21.50 -8.12
N ALA A 702 7.65 21.65 -7.92
CA ALA A 702 6.64 21.48 -8.96
C ALA A 702 6.88 22.41 -10.16
N LYS A 703 7.16 23.70 -9.93
CA LYS A 703 7.50 24.67 -10.99
C LYS A 703 8.78 24.30 -11.75
N ASN A 704 9.79 23.79 -11.04
CA ASN A 704 11.03 23.33 -11.66
C ASN A 704 10.82 22.09 -12.53
N ILE A 705 9.95 21.16 -12.11
CA ILE A 705 9.58 19.98 -12.90
C ILE A 705 8.89 20.41 -14.19
N VAL A 706 7.91 21.33 -14.12
CA VAL A 706 7.23 21.86 -15.31
C VAL A 706 8.20 22.62 -16.23
N ALA A 707 9.11 23.42 -15.66
CA ALA A 707 10.15 24.11 -16.43
C ALA A 707 11.10 23.12 -17.13
N LEU A 708 11.50 22.06 -16.45
CA LEU A 708 12.34 21.00 -17.02
C LEU A 708 11.60 20.25 -18.15
N ASN A 709 10.32 19.95 -17.97
CA ASN A 709 9.46 19.36 -19.00
C ASN A 709 9.39 20.29 -20.22
N SER A 710 9.17 21.59 -20.03
CA SER A 710 9.13 22.57 -21.13
C SER A 710 10.47 22.69 -21.88
N SER A 711 11.60 22.63 -21.17
CA SER A 711 12.96 22.66 -21.72
C SER A 711 13.33 21.36 -22.46
N ARG A 712 12.87 20.22 -21.94
CA ARG A 712 12.96 18.92 -22.61
C ARG A 712 12.15 18.93 -23.91
N LEU A 713 10.94 19.47 -23.88
CA LEU A 713 10.08 19.62 -25.07
C LEU A 713 10.72 20.54 -26.12
N SER A 714 11.33 21.66 -25.72
CA SER A 714 12.02 22.55 -26.67
C SER A 714 13.24 21.88 -27.30
N LYS A 715 14.03 21.11 -26.54
CA LYS A 715 15.17 20.33 -27.06
C LYS A 715 14.73 19.18 -27.98
N LEU A 716 13.60 18.53 -27.70
CA LEU A 716 12.97 17.54 -28.57
C LEU A 716 12.43 18.19 -29.87
N HIS A 717 11.97 19.44 -29.81
CA HIS A 717 11.60 20.19 -31.01
C HIS A 717 12.80 20.59 -31.86
N GLU A 718 13.97 20.87 -31.26
CA GLU A 718 15.21 21.13 -31.98
C GLU A 718 15.81 19.88 -32.64
N SER A 719 15.60 18.69 -32.07
CA SER A 719 16.06 17.42 -32.66
C SER A 719 15.19 16.90 -33.81
N ARG A 720 14.10 17.61 -34.17
CA ARG A 720 13.23 17.26 -35.29
C ARG A 720 14.02 17.13 -36.59
N GLU A 721 13.68 16.09 -37.36
CA GLU A 721 14.29 15.89 -38.67
C GLU A 721 14.13 17.14 -39.55
N LYS A 722 15.26 17.64 -40.09
CA LYS A 722 15.24 18.81 -40.95
C LYS A 722 14.55 18.48 -42.28
N PRO A 723 13.73 19.40 -42.85
CA PRO A 723 13.10 19.21 -44.14
C PRO A 723 14.14 19.08 -45.24
N PHE A 724 13.81 18.33 -46.28
CA PHE A 724 14.69 18.24 -47.43
C PHE A 724 14.74 19.58 -48.16
N SER A 725 15.92 19.93 -48.68
CA SER A 725 16.03 21.01 -49.67
C SER A 725 15.17 20.68 -50.90
N LYS A 726 14.68 21.69 -51.62
CA LYS A 726 13.84 21.51 -52.83
C LYS A 726 14.52 20.61 -53.87
N LYS A 727 15.83 20.77 -54.08
CA LYS A 727 16.63 19.92 -55.00
C LYS A 727 16.70 18.47 -54.51
N ALA A 728 16.90 18.26 -53.21
CA ALA A 728 16.95 16.93 -52.61
C ALA A 728 15.58 16.22 -52.69
N SER A 729 14.50 16.97 -52.52
CA SER A 729 13.12 16.45 -52.61
C SER A 729 12.80 15.94 -54.03
N LEU A 730 13.12 16.73 -55.07
CA LEU A 730 12.93 16.32 -56.47
C LEU A 730 13.79 15.10 -56.85
N SER A 731 15.06 15.07 -56.41
CA SER A 731 15.93 13.92 -56.63
C SER A 731 15.40 12.65 -55.94
N CYS A 732 14.87 12.77 -54.72
CA CYS A 732 14.26 11.67 -53.99
C CYS A 732 13.03 11.11 -54.74
N LEU A 733 12.14 12.00 -55.22
CA LEU A 733 10.96 11.59 -56.00
C LEU A 733 11.35 10.88 -57.30
N GLY A 734 12.38 11.35 -58.02
CA GLY A 734 12.92 10.66 -59.19
C GLY A 734 13.46 9.27 -58.85
N LYS A 735 14.24 9.13 -57.78
CA LYS A 735 14.72 7.83 -57.29
C LYS A 735 13.58 6.90 -56.88
N ASN A 736 12.47 7.42 -56.37
CA ASN A 736 11.32 6.61 -55.98
C ASN A 736 10.65 5.90 -57.16
N VAL A 737 10.66 6.49 -58.36
CA VAL A 737 10.16 5.83 -59.58
C VAL A 737 11.00 4.58 -59.87
N LEU A 738 12.33 4.69 -59.80
CA LEU A 738 13.23 3.56 -59.98
C LEU A 738 12.99 2.47 -58.93
N TRP A 739 12.89 2.83 -57.65
CA TRP A 739 12.60 1.86 -56.58
C TRP A 739 11.22 1.22 -56.69
N LYS A 740 10.25 1.89 -57.33
CA LYS A 740 8.93 1.31 -57.61
C LYS A 740 8.98 0.26 -58.71
N LEU A 741 9.82 0.47 -59.73
CA LEU A 741 10.12 -0.56 -60.74
C LEU A 741 10.80 -1.79 -60.12
N VAL A 742 11.78 -1.57 -59.23
CA VAL A 742 12.46 -2.66 -58.50
C VAL A 742 11.49 -3.46 -57.63
N ASP A 743 10.60 -2.78 -56.89
CA ASP A 743 9.56 -3.44 -56.08
C ASP A 743 8.62 -4.30 -56.94
N TRP A 744 8.14 -3.76 -58.06
CA TRP A 744 7.25 -4.47 -58.96
C TRP A 744 7.93 -5.68 -59.62
N GLY A 745 9.15 -5.51 -60.14
CA GLY A 745 9.87 -6.55 -60.87
C GLY A 745 10.49 -7.63 -59.99
N THR A 746 11.13 -7.26 -58.88
CA THR A 746 11.94 -8.19 -58.07
C THR A 746 11.43 -8.34 -56.63
N GLY A 747 10.51 -7.47 -56.20
CA GLY A 747 10.11 -7.39 -54.80
C GLY A 747 11.29 -7.03 -53.89
N TYR A 748 12.18 -6.15 -54.33
CA TYR A 748 13.47 -5.87 -53.66
C TYR A 748 14.40 -7.10 -53.54
N GLY A 749 14.24 -8.09 -54.42
CA GLY A 749 15.10 -9.27 -54.51
C GLY A 749 14.71 -10.43 -53.61
N VAL A 750 13.63 -10.34 -52.84
CA VAL A 750 13.12 -11.44 -51.99
C VAL A 750 12.05 -12.30 -52.69
N ARG A 751 11.56 -11.89 -53.87
CA ARG A 751 10.51 -12.60 -54.62
C ARG A 751 11.00 -13.04 -56.00
N PRO A 752 11.85 -14.08 -56.11
CA PRO A 752 12.49 -14.47 -57.37
C PRO A 752 11.49 -14.84 -58.46
N PHE A 753 10.34 -15.43 -58.11
CA PHE A 753 9.28 -15.76 -59.07
C PHE A 753 8.71 -14.55 -59.83
N ARG A 754 8.74 -13.35 -59.24
CA ARG A 754 8.32 -12.12 -59.96
C ARG A 754 9.26 -11.79 -61.11
N ILE A 755 10.54 -12.10 -60.97
CA ILE A 755 11.54 -11.90 -62.03
C ILE A 755 11.23 -12.85 -63.18
N GLY A 756 10.87 -14.11 -62.91
CA GLY A 756 10.44 -15.05 -63.94
C GLY A 756 9.22 -14.57 -64.73
N LEU A 757 8.19 -14.04 -64.04
CA LEU A 757 7.02 -13.43 -64.69
C LEU A 757 7.38 -12.17 -65.48
N LEU A 758 8.29 -11.34 -64.96
CA LEU A 758 8.79 -10.17 -65.67
C LEU A 758 9.53 -10.56 -66.94
N SER A 759 10.40 -11.58 -66.87
CA SER A 759 11.09 -12.13 -68.04
C SER A 759 10.10 -12.62 -69.09
N LEU A 760 9.06 -13.35 -68.70
CA LEU A 760 8.01 -13.79 -69.62
C LEU A 760 7.27 -12.60 -70.26
N ALA A 761 6.95 -11.57 -69.46
CA ALA A 761 6.31 -10.36 -69.97
C ALA A 761 7.20 -9.59 -70.96
N VAL A 762 8.51 -9.52 -70.71
CA VAL A 762 9.49 -8.91 -71.62
C VAL A 762 9.56 -9.70 -72.93
N ILE A 763 9.63 -11.03 -72.88
CA ILE A 763 9.61 -11.89 -74.07
C ILE A 763 8.33 -11.64 -74.88
N LEU A 764 7.16 -11.65 -74.25
CA LEU A 764 5.90 -11.40 -74.96
C LEU A 764 5.82 -9.98 -75.55
N LEU A 765 6.40 -8.99 -74.86
CA LEU A 765 6.47 -7.61 -75.35
C LEU A 765 7.34 -7.49 -76.60
N PHE A 766 8.55 -8.06 -76.58
CA PHE A 766 9.45 -8.04 -77.74
C PHE A 766 8.90 -8.88 -78.89
N ALA A 767 8.31 -10.04 -78.62
CA ALA A 767 7.58 -10.82 -79.62
C ALA A 767 6.49 -10.00 -80.32
N PHE A 768 5.72 -9.20 -79.58
CA PHE A 768 4.73 -8.29 -80.15
C PHE A 768 5.36 -7.16 -80.97
N VAL A 769 6.48 -6.58 -80.50
CA VAL A 769 7.24 -5.57 -81.25
C VAL A 769 7.75 -6.15 -82.57
N TYR A 770 8.28 -7.37 -82.57
CA TYR A 770 8.73 -8.04 -83.79
C TYR A 770 7.57 -8.35 -84.74
N TYR A 771 6.46 -8.89 -84.22
CA TYR A 771 5.25 -9.15 -84.98
C TYR A 771 4.67 -7.88 -85.63
N SER A 772 4.65 -6.75 -84.91
CA SER A 772 4.12 -5.46 -85.39
C SER A 772 5.09 -4.67 -86.27
N SER A 773 6.39 -5.01 -86.28
CA SER A 773 7.42 -4.33 -87.08
C SER A 773 7.30 -4.55 -88.60
N GLY A 774 6.43 -5.47 -89.03
CA GLY A 774 6.19 -5.75 -90.45
C GLY A 774 7.31 -6.51 -91.16
N VAL A 775 8.28 -7.06 -90.41
CA VAL A 775 9.34 -7.89 -90.96
C VAL A 775 8.86 -9.31 -91.22
N SER A 776 9.23 -9.83 -92.38
CA SER A 776 8.90 -11.19 -92.80
C SER A 776 9.80 -12.19 -92.09
N PHE A 777 9.23 -13.17 -91.38
CA PHE A 777 10.01 -14.29 -90.86
C PHE A 777 10.52 -15.13 -92.04
N PRO A 778 11.82 -15.46 -92.13
CA PRO A 778 12.32 -16.31 -93.21
C PRO A 778 11.82 -17.74 -93.01
N TYR A 779 10.87 -18.17 -93.84
CA TYR A 779 10.52 -19.59 -93.94
C TYR A 779 11.50 -20.26 -94.90
N SER A 780 12.18 -21.31 -94.44
CA SER A 780 13.21 -22.04 -95.19
C SER A 780 12.65 -22.93 -96.31
N ASP A 781 11.32 -22.99 -96.49
CA ASP A 781 10.69 -23.93 -97.42
C ASP A 781 9.66 -23.23 -98.34
N PRO A 782 9.91 -23.14 -99.65
CA PRO A 782 9.03 -22.47 -100.61
C PRO A 782 7.70 -23.22 -100.87
N SER A 783 7.48 -24.39 -100.23
CA SER A 783 6.27 -25.21 -100.40
C SER A 783 5.18 -24.99 -99.34
N ILE A 784 5.38 -24.11 -98.35
CA ILE A 784 4.47 -23.92 -97.22
C ILE A 784 3.37 -22.88 -97.49
N VAL A 785 2.11 -23.29 -97.31
CA VAL A 785 0.90 -22.44 -97.28
C VAL A 785 1.08 -21.28 -96.31
N LYS A 786 0.65 -20.07 -96.69
CA LYS A 786 0.65 -18.87 -95.82
C LYS A 786 0.25 -19.26 -94.39
N PRO A 787 1.15 -19.13 -93.39
CA PRO A 787 0.89 -19.58 -92.04
C PRO A 787 -0.31 -18.82 -91.45
N SER A 788 -1.09 -19.49 -90.59
CA SER A 788 -2.12 -18.82 -89.82
C SER A 788 -1.49 -17.72 -88.95
N GLN A 789 -2.22 -16.63 -88.71
CA GLN A 789 -1.72 -15.51 -87.89
C GLN A 789 -1.28 -15.97 -86.48
N ALA A 790 -1.92 -17.01 -85.94
CA ALA A 790 -1.54 -17.61 -84.67
C ALA A 790 -0.17 -18.31 -84.71
N LYS A 791 0.14 -19.05 -85.78
CA LYS A 791 1.43 -19.75 -85.92
C LYS A 791 2.58 -18.73 -86.05
N LEU A 792 2.37 -17.69 -86.84
CA LEU A 792 3.34 -16.59 -87.00
C LEU A 792 3.64 -15.91 -85.66
N PHE A 793 2.62 -15.64 -84.83
CA PHE A 793 2.83 -15.06 -83.50
C PHE A 793 3.65 -15.98 -82.59
N VAL A 794 3.38 -17.29 -82.59
CA VAL A 794 4.15 -18.28 -81.81
C VAL A 794 5.61 -18.34 -82.25
N ASP A 795 5.87 -18.29 -83.56
CA ASP A 795 7.22 -18.25 -84.13
C ASP A 795 7.99 -17.00 -83.62
N TRP A 796 7.33 -15.84 -83.53
CA TRP A 796 7.92 -14.61 -82.96
C TRP A 796 8.15 -14.68 -81.44
N VAL A 797 7.29 -15.37 -80.70
CA VAL A 797 7.52 -15.64 -79.27
C VAL A 797 8.74 -16.55 -79.07
N TYR A 798 8.90 -17.57 -79.90
CA TYR A 798 10.09 -18.42 -79.89
C TYR A 798 11.36 -17.64 -80.23
N PHE A 799 11.32 -16.81 -81.28
CA PHE A 799 12.44 -15.95 -81.65
C PHE A 799 12.85 -14.98 -80.53
N SER A 800 11.87 -14.31 -79.91
CA SER A 800 12.11 -13.44 -78.76
C SER A 800 12.68 -14.20 -77.55
N ALA A 801 12.19 -15.41 -77.26
CA ALA A 801 12.75 -16.23 -76.19
C ALA A 801 14.23 -16.61 -76.44
N MET A 802 14.59 -16.92 -77.69
CA MET A 802 15.98 -17.21 -78.09
C MET A 802 16.86 -15.96 -77.97
N ALA A 803 16.39 -14.82 -78.47
CA ALA A 803 17.08 -13.54 -78.35
C ALA A 803 17.29 -13.13 -76.88
N PHE A 804 16.27 -13.29 -76.05
CA PHE A 804 16.33 -13.05 -74.60
C PHE A 804 17.36 -13.94 -73.90
N ALA A 805 17.48 -15.21 -74.32
CA ALA A 805 18.47 -16.14 -73.81
C ALA A 805 19.89 -15.91 -74.38
N ALA A 806 20.10 -14.83 -75.16
CA ALA A 806 21.33 -14.55 -75.89
C ALA A 806 21.77 -15.71 -76.81
N SER A 807 20.81 -16.47 -77.32
CA SER A 807 21.03 -17.56 -78.27
C SER A 807 20.67 -17.11 -79.68
N SER A 808 21.44 -17.54 -80.69
CA SER A 808 21.16 -17.21 -82.08
C SER A 808 20.15 -18.20 -82.67
N PRO A 809 19.03 -17.75 -83.25
CA PRO A 809 18.21 -18.62 -84.08
C PRO A 809 19.00 -19.02 -85.34
N GLU A 810 18.88 -20.29 -85.75
CA GLU A 810 19.49 -20.79 -86.97
C GLU A 810 18.77 -20.19 -88.19
N GLY A 811 19.45 -19.30 -88.93
CA GLY A 811 18.98 -18.72 -90.19
C GLY A 811 19.28 -17.22 -90.33
N ASP A 812 19.69 -16.79 -91.52
CA ASP A 812 19.96 -15.39 -91.86
C ASP A 812 18.64 -14.60 -91.92
N ILE A 813 18.19 -14.09 -90.78
CA ILE A 813 17.07 -13.15 -90.71
C ILE A 813 17.57 -11.79 -91.19
N PHE A 814 17.00 -11.25 -92.27
CA PHE A 814 17.33 -9.94 -92.80
C PHE A 814 16.81 -8.85 -91.84
N TYR A 815 17.67 -8.39 -90.94
CA TYR A 815 17.33 -7.34 -89.99
C TYR A 815 17.37 -5.94 -90.64
N ASN A 816 16.32 -5.14 -90.44
CA ASN A 816 16.44 -3.69 -90.47
C ASN A 816 17.32 -3.22 -89.29
N ASP A 817 18.09 -2.15 -89.45
CA ASP A 817 19.03 -1.67 -88.41
C ASP A 817 18.34 -1.38 -87.06
N VAL A 818 17.06 -1.01 -87.08
CA VAL A 818 16.22 -0.82 -85.88
C VAL A 818 15.97 -2.14 -85.13
N ILE A 819 15.74 -3.25 -85.85
CA ILE A 819 15.49 -4.56 -85.24
C ILE A 819 16.77 -5.17 -84.70
N LYS A 820 17.93 -4.93 -85.35
CA LYS A 820 19.23 -5.32 -84.78
C LYS A 820 19.42 -4.68 -83.40
N PHE A 821 19.10 -3.39 -83.28
CA PHE A 821 19.14 -2.69 -81.99
C PHE A 821 18.14 -3.27 -80.98
N ALA A 822 16.92 -3.61 -81.41
CA ALA A 822 15.92 -4.22 -80.54
C ALA A 822 16.38 -5.59 -80.00
N VAL A 823 16.89 -6.46 -80.88
CA VAL A 823 17.43 -7.78 -80.52
C VAL A 823 18.62 -7.66 -79.57
N MET A 824 19.56 -6.73 -79.85
CA MET A 824 20.68 -6.45 -78.95
C MET A 824 20.21 -5.96 -77.58
N SER A 825 19.19 -5.09 -77.55
CA SER A 825 18.64 -4.57 -76.30
C SER A 825 17.91 -5.64 -75.49
N GLU A 826 17.17 -6.53 -76.16
CA GLU A 826 16.48 -7.65 -75.55
C GLU A 826 17.47 -8.65 -74.95
N ALA A 827 18.52 -9.03 -75.68
CA ALA A 827 19.56 -9.92 -75.20
C ALA A 827 20.29 -9.34 -73.97
N LEU A 828 20.57 -8.03 -73.98
CA LEU A 828 21.17 -7.34 -72.83
C LEU A 828 20.24 -7.37 -71.61
N VAL A 829 18.97 -7.04 -71.79
CA VAL A 829 17.95 -7.09 -70.71
C VAL A 829 17.79 -8.52 -70.19
N GLY A 830 17.76 -9.51 -71.08
CA GLY A 830 17.64 -10.92 -70.75
C GLY A 830 18.81 -11.42 -69.91
N LEU A 831 20.04 -11.07 -70.27
CA LEU A 831 21.24 -11.39 -69.50
C LEU A 831 21.17 -10.81 -68.08
N PHE A 832 20.76 -9.53 -67.93
CA PHE A 832 20.60 -8.92 -66.61
C PHE A 832 19.50 -9.58 -65.77
N LEU A 833 18.34 -9.87 -66.36
CA LEU A 833 17.22 -10.49 -65.67
C LEU A 833 17.53 -11.94 -65.27
N MET A 834 18.21 -12.71 -66.11
CA MET A 834 18.66 -14.06 -65.76
C MET A 834 19.70 -14.03 -64.64
N ALA A 835 20.70 -13.15 -64.71
CA ALA A 835 21.69 -12.99 -63.64
C ALA A 835 21.05 -12.59 -62.30
N LEU A 836 20.07 -11.67 -62.34
CA LEU A 836 19.32 -11.24 -61.17
C LEU A 836 18.44 -12.36 -60.62
N PHE A 837 17.76 -13.13 -61.48
CA PHE A 837 16.97 -14.29 -61.08
C PHE A 837 17.84 -15.34 -60.37
N VAL A 838 18.96 -15.74 -60.98
CA VAL A 838 19.90 -16.71 -60.39
C VAL A 838 20.43 -16.18 -59.06
N GLY A 839 20.88 -14.92 -59.00
CA GLY A 839 21.40 -14.32 -57.76
C GLY A 839 20.38 -14.30 -56.62
N CYS A 840 19.14 -13.89 -56.90
CA CYS A 840 18.07 -13.88 -55.90
C CYS A 840 17.64 -15.30 -55.50
N TYR A 841 17.59 -16.23 -56.45
CA TYR A 841 17.19 -17.62 -56.22
C TYR A 841 18.25 -18.39 -55.41
N THR A 842 19.53 -18.26 -55.76
CA THR A 842 20.65 -18.83 -55.00
C THR A 842 20.68 -18.29 -53.57
N ARG A 843 20.50 -16.98 -53.39
CA ARG A 843 20.40 -16.39 -52.05
C ARG A 843 19.24 -16.99 -51.24
N LYS A 844 18.12 -17.27 -51.88
CA LYS A 844 16.94 -17.87 -51.25
C LYS A 844 17.11 -19.36 -50.90
N ILE A 845 17.98 -20.09 -51.61
CA ILE A 845 18.30 -21.50 -51.32
C ILE A 845 19.37 -21.64 -50.23
N MET A 846 20.35 -20.73 -50.22
CA MET A 846 21.49 -20.77 -49.29
C MET A 846 21.14 -20.36 -47.86
N ARG A 847 19.99 -19.71 -47.70
CA ARG A 847 19.35 -19.37 -46.43
C ARG A 847 18.33 -20.47 -46.17
#